data_AF-W7DWD4-F1
#
_entry.id   AF-W7DWD4-F1
#
_cell.length_a   1.000
_cell.length_b   1.000
_cell.length_c   1.000
_cell.angle_alpha   90.00
_cell.angle_beta   90.00
_cell.angle_gamma   90.00
#
_symmetry.space_group_name_H-M   'P 1'
#
loop_
_entity.id
_entity.type
_entity.pdbx_description
1 polymer ?
#
loop_
_entity_poly.entity_id
_entity_poly.type
_entity_poly.pdbx_seq_one_letter_code
_entity_poly.pdbx_strand_id
1 'polypeptide(L)'
;MPRMKAATVLDQRVRRGKRKNCEDDEAQATTTTSVPTKTHDGGKKPRRAPKKAGADKPPLVRHGSSTLVETSIPWPEHFTKLAQVHRAVNLVYTFLCTRKHLATTLDNLKSTVEGNIQRELLIEDVAQITALIPKAINFAYVDEAMLQINLMGSEDNMHGRRTTDFAILGPEPEKGEHKEVLLFEFIDGDLRRQVQHKKTGEPTNATTKLRHEELKMPVFSQKQMMNLIEKRNAKFTSAVNAFLNQCAEDGVDAVEKIKEVSQAFIPMPSESRASTPGPERSLLPSSIPAERKSIPDILNEIKTLEWYTGQIVPDGHRVFDPQEPVHGDLNFAMSQNLVNALYNTRNITQLYAHQAEAINNLYDGHNVIVSTSTSSGKSLIYQIPVLHQLEQEPDTRAMYIFPTKALAQDQRKSMKELLRFMPGFEDVLVETFDGDTPMGDRNYIRDEARIIFTNPDMLHITILPQEDSWRTFLQNLRFVVVDELHVYNGLFGAHMAFIMRRLRRVCAAVGNRHVKFISCSATVANPEEHMKTIFGVEQVKLTDFDGSPSGRKEFLCWNTPFKDPGDPTSGRGDCMAETAKLFCQLMLRGVRTIAFCRIRKQCEALMVAVKTELTNLERPEVIPRVMSYRGGYTPQDRREIEREMFDGKLCGVVATSALELGVDIGSLDAVITVGFPYTIANLRQQSGRAGRRNKDSLSVLVGDSFPTDQYYMSNPDEIFTKPNCALQVDLENMLVVEGHIQCAAYEMPINLETDAEYFGSLLSKIARERMRRDKDGFYHVNERFLPQPSRTVAIRDTEEDHFAIIDTTNGKNTVLEELEASRAFFTLYDGGIFLHQGNTYLVKEFSQERMLAKVEYVKVDWTTQQRDYTDIDPVETEAIRRIPGSRSKAFYGPIKIKQVVYGFFKIDKRRRILDAVQVDNPPIILFSKGMWLDVPNSAMDILKSRRLNIAAGIHAAEHAVLCLMPNFVISMPGDVRTECKVPEKEFLQKESTRKRPARLTFYDAKGGASGSGISTKAFEFIDTLLQQACQRLTSCHCLQGCNECCNDDACKQANQVMSKAGAMVIIMCLLGKEKQIDIDSLPWGEEDVEQGFDTVVEAVGVRMAEGKVRDGGTLPGEEDDEKMVRAKLVDGVWIKEEEEEEDHFSRSIHMYRGERTFIGVHR
;
A
#
# COMPACT_ATOMS: atom_id res chain seq x y z
N MET A 1 -3.63 5.39 56.16
CA MET A 1 -3.04 4.56 57.26
C MET A 1 -4.16 3.80 57.95
N PRO A 2 -3.91 2.72 58.72
CA PRO A 2 -2.72 1.85 58.81
C PRO A 2 -3.00 0.43 58.24
N ARG A 3 -2.06 -0.50 58.01
CA ARG A 3 -0.58 -0.50 58.08
C ARG A 3 -0.05 -1.62 57.14
N MET A 4 1.09 -1.41 56.49
CA MET A 4 1.82 -2.45 55.76
C MET A 4 2.69 -3.32 56.68
N LYS A 5 3.04 -4.54 56.23
CA LYS A 5 4.35 -5.23 56.33
C LYS A 5 4.24 -6.54 55.51
N ALA A 6 4.90 -6.82 54.38
CA ALA A 6 6.24 -6.52 53.84
C ALA A 6 7.34 -7.54 54.24
N ALA A 7 8.30 -7.73 53.33
CA ALA A 7 9.39 -8.73 53.25
C ALA A 7 8.99 -10.08 52.59
N THR A 8 9.51 -10.61 51.46
CA THR A 8 10.70 -10.47 50.58
C THR A 8 11.61 -11.72 50.58
N VAL A 9 11.58 -12.44 49.45
CA VAL A 9 12.76 -12.81 48.61
C VAL A 9 13.68 -13.99 49.02
N LEU A 10 14.03 -14.74 47.96
CA LEU A 10 15.15 -15.68 47.72
C LEU A 10 15.07 -17.19 48.12
N ASP A 11 15.14 -17.98 47.04
CA ASP A 11 16.11 -19.05 46.76
C ASP A 11 16.02 -20.52 47.22
N GLN A 12 16.32 -21.36 46.22
CA GLN A 12 17.05 -22.63 46.24
C GLN A 12 16.45 -23.95 46.80
N ARG A 13 16.03 -24.76 45.82
CA ARG A 13 16.56 -26.12 45.51
C ARG A 13 15.97 -27.37 46.22
N VAL A 14 16.24 -28.50 45.53
CA VAL A 14 16.10 -29.92 45.89
C VAL A 14 14.70 -30.50 45.60
N ARG A 15 14.42 -30.98 44.38
CA ARG A 15 14.77 -32.31 43.79
C ARG A 15 14.13 -33.56 44.46
N ARG A 16 13.21 -34.16 43.68
CA ARG A 16 13.05 -35.61 43.41
C ARG A 16 12.62 -36.57 44.55
N GLY A 17 11.40 -37.11 44.38
CA GLY A 17 10.92 -38.38 44.95
C GLY A 17 9.48 -38.62 44.51
N LYS A 18 9.12 -39.16 43.34
CA LYS A 18 9.52 -40.38 42.60
C LYS A 18 8.81 -41.65 43.13
N ARG A 19 8.06 -42.32 42.24
CA ARG A 19 7.33 -43.61 42.33
C ARG A 19 5.87 -43.55 42.79
N LYS A 20 5.01 -44.52 42.41
CA LYS A 20 4.85 -45.37 41.18
C LYS A 20 3.58 -46.22 41.38
N ASN A 21 3.10 -46.87 40.31
CA ASN A 21 2.13 -47.98 40.28
C ASN A 21 0.67 -47.61 40.60
N CYS A 22 -0.35 -48.32 40.09
CA CYS A 22 -0.47 -49.20 38.91
C CYS A 22 -1.96 -49.50 38.64
N GLU A 23 -2.26 -50.02 37.44
CA GLU A 23 -3.25 -51.06 37.08
C GLU A 23 -4.70 -50.96 37.66
N ASP A 24 -5.79 -50.99 36.87
CA ASP A 24 -5.98 -51.03 35.39
C ASP A 24 -7.27 -50.20 35.01
N ASP A 25 -8.20 -50.44 34.06
CA ASP A 25 -8.62 -51.58 33.22
C ASP A 25 -9.48 -51.11 32.00
N GLU A 26 -10.03 -52.03 31.20
CA GLU A 26 -10.69 -51.81 29.89
C GLU A 26 -11.98 -50.94 29.87
N ALA A 27 -12.10 -50.01 28.89
CA ALA A 27 -12.98 -50.18 27.71
C ALA A 27 -13.28 -48.88 26.90
N GLN A 28 -13.14 -48.97 25.56
CA GLN A 28 -13.80 -48.18 24.49
C GLN A 28 -13.97 -46.64 24.60
N ALA A 29 -13.14 -45.89 23.86
CA ALA A 29 -13.47 -44.56 23.34
C ALA A 29 -12.75 -44.26 22.00
N THR A 30 -13.35 -43.41 21.16
CA THR A 30 -12.83 -43.02 19.84
C THR A 30 -11.54 -42.20 19.90
N THR A 31 -10.52 -42.57 19.13
CA THR A 31 -9.21 -41.90 19.13
C THR A 31 -9.19 -40.59 18.32
N THR A 32 -9.19 -39.46 19.00
CA THR A 32 -8.75 -38.16 18.45
C THR A 32 -7.23 -38.09 18.44
N THR A 33 -6.60 -38.05 17.26
CA THR A 33 -5.15 -37.97 17.11
C THR A 33 -4.64 -36.54 17.26
N SER A 34 -4.45 -36.08 18.51
CA SER A 34 -3.68 -34.86 18.80
C SER A 34 -2.19 -35.13 18.62
N VAL A 35 -1.56 -34.48 17.64
CA VAL A 35 -0.12 -34.62 17.37
C VAL A 35 0.68 -33.74 18.36
N PRO A 36 1.62 -34.29 19.16
CA PRO A 36 2.32 -33.51 20.17
C PRO A 36 3.29 -32.47 19.61
N THR A 37 3.31 -31.28 20.21
CA THR A 37 4.32 -30.24 19.95
C THR A 37 5.70 -30.71 20.41
N LYS A 38 6.71 -30.62 19.53
CA LYS A 38 8.09 -31.00 19.87
C LYS A 38 8.73 -29.96 20.79
N THR A 39 8.92 -30.34 22.05
CA THR A 39 9.77 -29.60 23.00
C THR A 39 11.22 -29.55 22.54
N HIS A 40 11.88 -28.41 22.72
CA HIS A 40 13.34 -28.29 22.58
C HIS A 40 14.08 -29.33 23.44
N ASP A 41 15.08 -30.01 22.87
CA ASP A 41 16.10 -30.71 23.66
C ASP A 41 17.52 -30.45 23.10
N GLY A 42 18.49 -30.31 24.01
CA GLY A 42 19.75 -29.61 23.75
C GLY A 42 20.88 -30.48 23.23
N GLY A 43 21.03 -30.58 21.91
CA GLY A 43 22.18 -31.22 21.25
C GLY A 43 23.53 -30.58 21.63
N LYS A 44 24.50 -31.38 22.09
CA LYS A 44 25.82 -30.89 22.56
C LYS A 44 26.74 -30.52 21.39
N LYS A 45 27.45 -29.39 21.52
CA LYS A 45 28.47 -28.91 20.57
C LYS A 45 29.55 -29.99 20.32
N PRO A 46 29.89 -30.34 19.06
CA PRO A 46 31.11 -31.09 18.77
C PRO A 46 32.36 -30.24 19.05
N ARG A 47 33.44 -30.89 19.51
CA ARG A 47 34.73 -30.23 19.78
C ARG A 47 35.49 -29.95 18.48
N ARG A 48 36.18 -28.81 18.39
CA ARG A 48 37.15 -28.52 17.32
C ARG A 48 38.32 -29.50 17.39
N ALA A 49 38.68 -30.09 16.26
CA ALA A 49 39.99 -30.68 16.01
C ALA A 49 40.89 -29.67 15.24
N PRO A 50 42.23 -29.75 15.34
CA PRO A 50 43.13 -28.77 14.70
C PRO A 50 43.29 -28.99 13.19
N LYS A 51 43.64 -27.92 12.48
CA LYS A 51 43.90 -27.92 11.03
C LYS A 51 45.10 -28.83 10.66
N LYS A 52 44.97 -29.57 9.56
CA LYS A 52 46.09 -29.84 8.64
C LYS A 52 45.84 -29.07 7.33
N ALA A 53 46.90 -28.69 6.64
CA ALA A 53 46.86 -28.05 5.33
C ALA A 53 47.31 -29.03 4.24
N GLY A 54 46.76 -28.91 3.04
CA GLY A 54 47.18 -29.70 1.88
C GLY A 54 46.13 -29.76 0.77
N ALA A 55 46.46 -29.14 -0.38
CA ALA A 55 45.88 -29.28 -1.71
C ALA A 55 44.38 -28.95 -1.97
N ASP A 56 44.17 -28.44 -3.19
CA ASP A 56 43.00 -28.55 -4.07
C ASP A 56 41.61 -28.28 -3.48
N LYS A 57 41.19 -27.01 -3.56
CA LYS A 57 39.77 -26.67 -3.66
C LYS A 57 39.27 -27.06 -5.06
N PRO A 58 38.12 -27.74 -5.21
CA PRO A 58 37.47 -27.84 -6.51
C PRO A 58 37.02 -26.44 -6.98
N PRO A 59 37.00 -26.16 -8.29
CA PRO A 59 36.45 -24.92 -8.80
C PRO A 59 34.95 -24.84 -8.51
N LEU A 60 34.48 -23.70 -7.99
CA LEU A 60 33.05 -23.43 -7.82
C LEU A 60 32.42 -23.16 -9.20
N VAL A 61 32.03 -24.22 -9.88
CA VAL A 61 31.22 -24.14 -11.11
C VAL A 61 29.89 -23.48 -10.77
N ARG A 62 29.57 -22.35 -11.43
CA ARG A 62 28.22 -21.78 -11.40
C ARG A 62 27.27 -22.76 -12.10
N HIS A 63 26.51 -23.52 -11.32
CA HIS A 63 25.39 -24.29 -11.88
C HIS A 63 24.36 -23.31 -12.46
N GLY A 64 24.12 -23.39 -13.77
CA GLY A 64 23.01 -22.68 -14.41
C GLY A 64 21.68 -23.18 -13.83
N SER A 65 20.78 -22.26 -13.51
CA SER A 65 19.56 -22.54 -12.75
C SER A 65 18.48 -23.19 -13.62
N SER A 66 18.63 -24.49 -13.87
CA SER A 66 17.53 -25.39 -14.22
C SER A 66 17.73 -26.70 -13.47
N THR A 67 16.84 -27.00 -12.52
CA THR A 67 16.73 -28.34 -11.94
C THR A 67 16.18 -29.28 -13.01
N LEU A 68 17.10 -29.86 -13.80
CA LEU A 68 16.80 -30.96 -14.70
C LEU A 68 16.30 -32.12 -13.84
N VAL A 69 15.09 -32.61 -14.11
CA VAL A 69 14.60 -33.86 -13.54
C VAL A 69 15.49 -34.96 -14.09
N GLU A 70 16.24 -35.65 -13.23
CA GLU A 70 17.06 -36.80 -13.65
C GLU A 70 16.21 -38.07 -13.75
N THR A 71 16.61 -38.98 -14.65
CA THR A 71 15.94 -40.28 -14.86
C THR A 71 16.98 -41.39 -14.90
N SER A 72 16.65 -42.53 -14.30
CA SER A 72 17.41 -43.78 -14.46
C SER A 72 17.01 -44.54 -15.73
N ILE A 73 15.97 -44.08 -16.45
CA ILE A 73 15.36 -44.73 -17.60
C ILE A 73 15.97 -44.15 -18.90
N PRO A 74 16.57 -44.99 -19.77
CA PRO A 74 17.05 -44.52 -21.07
C PRO A 74 15.86 -44.17 -21.99
N TRP A 75 15.98 -43.08 -22.75
CA TRP A 75 14.92 -42.62 -23.65
C TRP A 75 14.61 -43.65 -24.74
N PRO A 76 13.34 -44.07 -24.91
CA PRO A 76 12.94 -44.86 -26.07
C PRO A 76 13.21 -44.11 -27.39
N GLU A 77 13.51 -44.86 -28.46
CA GLU A 77 13.87 -44.30 -29.78
C GLU A 77 12.85 -43.27 -30.30
N HIS A 78 11.57 -43.44 -29.96
CA HIS A 78 10.48 -42.53 -30.23
C HIS A 78 10.70 -41.13 -29.63
N PHE A 79 11.06 -41.05 -28.34
CA PHE A 79 11.35 -39.79 -27.65
C PHE A 79 12.66 -39.16 -28.15
N THR A 80 13.65 -39.97 -28.56
CA THR A 80 14.85 -39.47 -29.24
C THR A 80 14.52 -38.78 -30.57
N LYS A 81 13.57 -39.32 -31.34
CA LYS A 81 13.07 -38.69 -32.59
C LYS A 81 12.26 -37.42 -32.31
N LEU A 82 11.34 -37.44 -31.34
CA LEU A 82 10.61 -36.24 -30.92
C LEU A 82 11.55 -35.12 -30.44
N ALA A 83 12.64 -35.45 -29.74
CA ALA A 83 13.64 -34.48 -29.32
C ALA A 83 14.44 -33.86 -30.49
N GLN A 84 14.66 -34.60 -31.58
CA GLN A 84 15.22 -34.05 -32.82
C GLN A 84 14.25 -33.07 -33.49
N VAL A 85 12.96 -33.45 -33.57
CA VAL A 85 11.90 -32.56 -34.11
C VAL A 85 11.77 -31.30 -33.25
N HIS A 86 11.67 -31.39 -31.92
CA HIS A 86 11.62 -30.23 -31.03
C HIS A 86 12.83 -29.30 -31.23
N ARG A 87 14.06 -29.84 -31.30
CA ARG A 87 15.27 -29.03 -31.53
C ARG A 87 15.24 -28.31 -32.88
N ALA A 88 14.80 -28.98 -33.95
CA ALA A 88 14.67 -28.39 -35.27
C ALA A 88 13.58 -27.29 -35.31
N VAL A 89 12.39 -27.57 -34.80
CA VAL A 89 11.28 -26.60 -34.71
C VAL A 89 11.67 -25.39 -33.87
N ASN A 90 12.25 -25.59 -32.68
CA ASN A 90 12.73 -24.53 -31.80
C ASN A 90 13.77 -23.62 -32.49
N LEU A 91 14.74 -24.21 -33.20
CA LEU A 91 15.74 -23.45 -33.96
C LEU A 91 15.11 -22.64 -35.09
N VAL A 92 14.33 -23.27 -35.96
CA VAL A 92 13.73 -22.61 -37.14
C VAL A 92 12.73 -21.53 -36.72
N TYR A 93 11.88 -21.80 -35.72
CA TYR A 93 10.98 -20.81 -35.12
C TYR A 93 11.75 -19.59 -34.59
N THR A 94 12.79 -19.81 -33.79
CA THR A 94 13.59 -18.71 -33.20
C THR A 94 14.26 -17.86 -34.27
N PHE A 95 14.64 -18.44 -35.41
CA PHE A 95 15.12 -17.68 -36.57
C PHE A 95 13.99 -16.97 -37.33
N LEU A 96 12.82 -17.58 -37.53
CA LEU A 96 11.68 -16.95 -38.19
C LEU A 96 11.16 -15.72 -37.41
N CYS A 97 11.10 -15.78 -36.07
CA CYS A 97 10.74 -14.63 -35.23
C CYS A 97 11.67 -13.41 -35.39
N THR A 98 12.86 -13.55 -36.00
CA THR A 98 13.72 -12.40 -36.33
C THR A 98 13.29 -11.65 -37.60
N ARG A 99 12.44 -12.26 -38.44
CA ARG A 99 12.00 -11.73 -39.74
C ARG A 99 10.60 -11.13 -39.64
N LYS A 100 10.53 -9.79 -39.67
CA LYS A 100 9.30 -8.97 -39.48
C LYS A 100 8.06 -9.33 -40.32
N HIS A 101 8.20 -10.05 -41.44
CA HIS A 101 7.14 -10.22 -42.45
C HIS A 101 6.83 -11.70 -42.73
N LEU A 102 7.05 -12.59 -41.76
CA LEU A 102 6.76 -14.02 -41.85
C LEU A 102 5.96 -14.47 -40.60
N ALA A 103 4.71 -14.87 -40.80
CA ALA A 103 3.94 -15.54 -39.75
C ALA A 103 4.52 -16.93 -39.46
N THR A 104 4.51 -17.37 -38.20
CA THR A 104 5.01 -18.70 -37.78
C THR A 104 3.96 -19.79 -37.99
N THR A 105 3.35 -19.82 -39.18
CA THR A 105 2.47 -20.92 -39.60
C THR A 105 3.28 -22.20 -39.81
N LEU A 106 2.63 -23.36 -39.65
CA LEU A 106 3.28 -24.65 -39.84
C LEU A 106 3.83 -24.79 -41.27
N ASP A 107 3.15 -24.26 -42.28
CA ASP A 107 3.61 -24.29 -43.68
C ASP A 107 4.94 -23.53 -43.90
N ASN A 108 5.09 -22.37 -43.25
CA ASN A 108 6.33 -21.58 -43.26
C ASN A 108 7.47 -22.26 -42.49
N LEU A 109 7.15 -23.07 -41.48
CA LEU A 109 8.11 -23.88 -40.73
C LEU A 109 8.51 -25.15 -41.48
N LYS A 110 7.54 -25.86 -42.10
CA LYS A 110 7.63 -27.24 -42.59
C LYS A 110 8.87 -27.46 -43.45
N SER A 111 8.98 -26.77 -44.58
CA SER A 111 10.10 -26.92 -45.54
C SER A 111 11.50 -26.79 -44.92
N THR A 112 11.69 -25.93 -43.90
CA THR A 112 12.99 -25.69 -43.28
C THR A 112 13.25 -26.62 -42.09
N VAL A 113 12.20 -27.07 -41.40
CA VAL A 113 12.31 -28.12 -40.36
C VAL A 113 12.63 -29.47 -41.01
N GLU A 114 11.95 -29.83 -42.10
CA GLU A 114 12.14 -31.08 -42.84
C GLU A 114 13.56 -31.22 -43.40
N GLY A 115 14.14 -30.14 -43.93
CA GLY A 115 15.53 -30.10 -44.34
C GLY A 115 16.54 -30.36 -43.21
N ASN A 116 16.17 -30.07 -41.95
CA ASN A 116 17.00 -30.34 -40.77
C ASN A 116 16.80 -31.76 -40.20
N ILE A 117 15.61 -32.35 -40.32
CA ILE A 117 15.30 -33.70 -39.78
C ILE A 117 15.38 -34.83 -40.81
N GLN A 118 15.50 -34.51 -42.11
CA GLN A 118 15.53 -35.45 -43.25
C GLN A 118 14.34 -36.43 -43.28
N ARG A 119 13.17 -35.97 -42.83
CA ARG A 119 11.89 -36.67 -42.72
C ARG A 119 10.76 -35.65 -42.87
N GLU A 120 9.58 -36.07 -43.30
CA GLU A 120 8.38 -35.20 -43.31
C GLU A 120 7.96 -34.82 -41.88
N LEU A 121 7.54 -33.58 -41.68
CA LEU A 121 7.02 -33.06 -40.41
C LEU A 121 5.53 -33.38 -40.28
N LEU A 122 5.19 -34.35 -39.43
CA LEU A 122 3.79 -34.71 -39.14
C LEU A 122 3.18 -33.79 -38.07
N ILE A 123 1.89 -33.46 -38.24
CA ILE A 123 1.10 -32.74 -37.22
C ILE A 123 1.07 -33.52 -35.90
N GLU A 124 1.02 -34.85 -35.96
CA GLU A 124 1.09 -35.74 -34.80
C GLU A 124 2.39 -35.60 -33.98
N ASP A 125 3.54 -35.39 -34.63
CA ASP A 125 4.81 -35.20 -33.92
C ASP A 125 4.83 -33.86 -33.17
N VAL A 126 4.20 -32.82 -33.75
CA VAL A 126 4.05 -31.51 -33.11
C VAL A 126 3.00 -31.56 -31.98
N ALA A 127 1.90 -32.29 -32.16
CA ALA A 127 0.88 -32.51 -31.12
C ALA A 127 1.45 -33.26 -29.91
N GLN A 128 2.30 -34.27 -30.11
CA GLN A 128 3.02 -34.96 -29.03
C GLN A 128 4.01 -34.04 -28.29
N ILE A 129 4.72 -33.17 -29.00
CA ILE A 129 5.58 -32.15 -28.39
C ILE A 129 4.73 -31.16 -27.56
N THR A 130 3.60 -30.71 -28.09
CA THR A 130 2.66 -29.84 -27.37
C THR A 130 2.09 -30.54 -26.12
N ALA A 131 1.74 -31.82 -26.20
CA ALA A 131 1.26 -32.61 -25.07
C ALA A 131 2.30 -32.76 -23.92
N LEU A 132 3.60 -32.77 -24.25
CA LEU A 132 4.68 -32.79 -23.25
C LEU A 132 4.91 -31.42 -22.58
N ILE A 133 4.64 -30.30 -23.27
CA ILE A 133 4.84 -28.93 -22.76
C ILE A 133 3.65 -27.99 -23.08
N PRO A 134 2.41 -28.31 -22.67
CA PRO A 134 1.19 -27.68 -23.18
C PRO A 134 0.99 -26.22 -22.72
N LYS A 135 1.71 -25.79 -21.68
CA LYS A 135 1.73 -24.38 -21.22
C LYS A 135 2.85 -23.55 -21.87
N ALA A 136 3.61 -24.11 -22.82
CA ALA A 136 4.73 -23.45 -23.49
C ALA A 136 4.54 -23.26 -25.00
N ILE A 137 3.61 -23.98 -25.63
CA ILE A 137 3.33 -23.94 -27.07
C ILE A 137 1.85 -23.65 -27.29
N ASN A 138 1.56 -22.70 -28.18
CA ASN A 138 0.27 -22.44 -28.78
C ASN A 138 0.27 -23.07 -30.20
N PHE A 139 -0.65 -24.01 -30.45
CA PHE A 139 -0.74 -24.76 -31.70
C PHE A 139 -2.20 -24.91 -32.11
N ALA A 140 -2.67 -24.05 -33.00
CA ALA A 140 -4.10 -23.89 -33.31
C ALA A 140 -4.34 -23.31 -34.71
N TYR A 141 -5.52 -23.56 -35.28
CA TYR A 141 -5.99 -22.86 -36.47
C TYR A 141 -6.39 -21.42 -36.13
N VAL A 142 -5.98 -20.47 -36.97
CA VAL A 142 -6.27 -19.03 -36.85
C VAL A 142 -6.58 -18.47 -38.24
N ASP A 143 -7.52 -17.51 -38.33
CA ASP A 143 -7.87 -16.82 -39.57
C ASP A 143 -6.66 -16.04 -40.13
N GLU A 144 -6.33 -16.25 -41.41
CA GLU A 144 -5.21 -15.61 -42.10
C GLU A 144 -5.32 -14.07 -42.12
N ALA A 145 -6.53 -13.52 -42.22
CA ALA A 145 -6.74 -12.07 -42.18
C ALA A 145 -6.45 -11.50 -40.79
N MET A 146 -6.79 -12.23 -39.71
CA MET A 146 -6.46 -11.82 -38.35
C MET A 146 -4.95 -11.84 -38.10
N LEU A 147 -4.22 -12.79 -38.69
CA LEU A 147 -2.76 -12.82 -38.69
C LEU A 147 -2.16 -11.66 -39.49
N GLN A 148 -2.71 -11.34 -40.67
CA GLN A 148 -2.26 -10.20 -41.48
C GLN A 148 -2.48 -8.85 -40.77
N ILE A 149 -3.62 -8.64 -40.10
CA ILE A 149 -3.89 -7.42 -39.32
C ILE A 149 -2.86 -7.24 -38.19
N ASN A 150 -2.49 -8.32 -37.49
CA ASN A 150 -1.45 -8.27 -36.44
C ASN A 150 -0.04 -7.95 -36.99
N LEU A 151 0.24 -8.25 -38.26
CA LEU A 151 1.49 -7.89 -38.94
C LEU A 151 1.45 -6.43 -39.46
N MET A 152 0.38 -6.06 -40.17
CA MET A 152 0.21 -4.74 -40.82
C MET A 152 -0.02 -3.60 -39.83
N GLY A 153 -0.56 -3.87 -38.63
CA GLY A 153 -0.63 -2.91 -37.52
C GLY A 153 0.73 -2.40 -37.02
N SER A 154 1.84 -2.84 -37.64
CA SER A 154 3.20 -2.33 -37.40
C SER A 154 3.74 -1.36 -38.48
N GLU A 155 2.99 -1.10 -39.57
CA GLU A 155 3.48 -0.33 -40.72
C GLU A 155 2.97 1.12 -40.81
N ASP A 156 1.80 1.43 -40.26
CA ASP A 156 1.08 2.72 -40.41
C ASP A 156 1.75 3.95 -39.75
N ASN A 157 3.00 3.82 -39.30
CA ASN A 157 3.77 4.85 -38.62
C ASN A 157 4.67 5.68 -39.57
N MET A 158 4.54 5.51 -40.89
CA MET A 158 5.54 6.01 -41.86
C MET A 158 5.09 7.15 -42.80
N HIS A 159 3.79 7.39 -43.02
CA HIS A 159 3.32 8.38 -44.02
C HIS A 159 2.32 9.39 -43.45
N GLY A 160 2.82 10.54 -43.01
CA GLY A 160 2.00 11.66 -42.53
C GLY A 160 1.19 12.33 -43.65
N ARG A 161 -0.10 11.99 -43.75
CA ARG A 161 -1.14 12.82 -44.39
C ARG A 161 -2.15 13.31 -43.35
N ARG A 162 -2.89 14.37 -43.67
CA ARG A 162 -3.74 15.09 -42.70
C ARG A 162 -4.97 14.26 -42.30
N THR A 163 -5.27 14.28 -41.01
CA THR A 163 -6.42 13.63 -40.40
C THR A 163 -7.68 14.49 -40.55
N THR A 164 -8.47 14.26 -41.61
CA THR A 164 -9.82 14.82 -41.76
C THR A 164 -10.85 13.80 -42.24
N ASP A 165 -10.48 12.92 -43.18
CA ASP A 165 -11.46 12.12 -43.94
C ASP A 165 -11.23 10.60 -43.83
N PHE A 166 -11.60 10.01 -42.69
CA PHE A 166 -11.86 8.58 -42.57
C PHE A 166 -13.05 8.33 -41.61
N ALA A 167 -14.25 8.32 -42.18
CA ALA A 167 -15.42 7.76 -41.50
C ALA A 167 -15.32 6.23 -41.49
N ILE A 168 -15.57 5.61 -40.34
CA ILE A 168 -15.63 4.14 -40.23
C ILE A 168 -16.97 3.68 -40.81
N LEU A 169 -16.97 3.34 -42.10
CA LEU A 169 -17.99 2.46 -42.67
C LEU A 169 -17.73 1.05 -42.12
N GLY A 170 -18.75 0.45 -41.52
CA GLY A 170 -18.67 -0.94 -41.07
C GLY A 170 -18.57 -1.90 -42.28
N PRO A 171 -17.94 -3.08 -42.14
CA PRO A 171 -17.88 -4.04 -43.23
C PRO A 171 -19.28 -4.59 -43.54
N GLU A 172 -19.71 -4.53 -44.80
CA GLU A 172 -20.76 -5.43 -45.27
C GLU A 172 -20.17 -6.84 -45.53
N PRO A 173 -20.92 -7.92 -45.27
CA PRO A 173 -20.42 -9.28 -45.39
C PRO A 173 -20.43 -9.78 -46.84
N GLU A 174 -19.49 -9.31 -47.66
CA GLU A 174 -19.18 -9.98 -48.93
C GLU A 174 -18.55 -11.37 -48.67
N LYS A 175 -18.88 -12.34 -49.51
CA LYS A 175 -18.52 -13.76 -49.32
C LYS A 175 -17.09 -14.04 -49.75
N GLY A 176 -16.12 -13.67 -48.92
CA GLY A 176 -14.77 -14.22 -48.96
C GLY A 176 -14.73 -15.62 -48.31
N GLU A 177 -13.91 -16.52 -48.85
CA GLU A 177 -13.64 -17.83 -48.21
C GLU A 177 -12.72 -17.63 -46.99
N HIS A 178 -13.16 -18.05 -45.81
CA HIS A 178 -12.35 -17.96 -44.59
C HIS A 178 -11.20 -18.97 -44.64
N LYS A 179 -10.00 -18.48 -44.98
CA LYS A 179 -8.78 -19.29 -45.04
C LYS A 179 -8.12 -19.37 -43.67
N GLU A 180 -8.42 -20.42 -42.92
CA GLU A 180 -7.72 -20.74 -41.67
C GLU A 180 -6.31 -21.30 -41.97
N VAL A 181 -5.32 -20.84 -41.21
CA VAL A 181 -3.94 -21.34 -41.26
C VAL A 181 -3.51 -21.88 -39.90
N LEU A 182 -2.70 -22.93 -39.91
CA LEU A 182 -2.25 -23.59 -38.69
C LEU A 182 -1.06 -22.82 -38.09
N LEU A 183 -1.27 -22.12 -36.98
CA LEU A 183 -0.27 -21.34 -36.26
C LEU A 183 0.51 -22.21 -35.27
N PHE A 184 1.82 -21.99 -35.18
CA PHE A 184 2.68 -22.51 -34.12
C PHE A 184 3.45 -21.36 -33.45
N GLU A 185 3.37 -21.25 -32.13
CA GLU A 185 3.96 -20.15 -31.34
C GLU A 185 4.47 -20.66 -29.98
N PHE A 186 5.68 -20.26 -29.58
CA PHE A 186 6.17 -20.49 -28.21
C PHE A 186 5.79 -19.31 -27.31
N ILE A 187 5.20 -19.60 -26.15
CA ILE A 187 4.59 -18.61 -25.23
C ILE A 187 5.62 -17.99 -24.25
N ASP A 188 6.92 -18.24 -24.44
CA ASP A 188 7.99 -17.94 -23.46
C ASP A 188 8.69 -16.57 -23.62
N GLY A 189 8.06 -15.64 -24.35
CA GLY A 189 8.35 -14.20 -24.30
C GLY A 189 9.27 -13.66 -25.41
N ASP A 190 8.92 -12.48 -25.92
CA ASP A 190 9.56 -11.85 -27.08
C ASP A 190 11.06 -11.57 -26.90
N LEU A 191 11.86 -11.94 -27.91
CA LEU A 191 13.27 -11.53 -28.03
C LEU A 191 13.38 -9.99 -28.05
N ARG A 192 14.14 -9.42 -27.11
CA ARG A 192 14.32 -7.96 -27.01
C ARG A 192 15.14 -7.42 -28.18
N ARG A 193 14.61 -6.39 -28.86
CA ARG A 193 15.27 -5.74 -30.00
C ARG A 193 16.59 -5.06 -29.60
N GLN A 194 17.65 -5.35 -30.34
CA GLN A 194 18.96 -4.71 -30.24
C GLN A 194 19.31 -3.94 -31.53
N VAL A 195 20.28 -3.03 -31.42
CA VAL A 195 20.78 -2.11 -32.46
C VAL A 195 22.31 -2.18 -32.47
N GLN A 196 22.95 -2.11 -33.64
CA GLN A 196 24.41 -2.11 -33.73
C GLN A 196 25.00 -0.81 -33.14
N HIS A 197 25.98 -0.95 -32.25
CA HIS A 197 26.68 0.17 -31.65
C HIS A 197 27.62 0.84 -32.66
N LYS A 198 27.42 2.14 -32.91
CA LYS A 198 28.07 2.90 -34.00
C LYS A 198 29.62 2.95 -33.98
N LYS A 199 30.27 2.55 -32.88
CA LYS A 199 31.74 2.48 -32.76
C LYS A 199 32.32 1.06 -32.76
N THR A 200 31.58 0.04 -32.34
CA THR A 200 32.10 -1.35 -32.21
C THR A 200 31.40 -2.36 -33.13
N GLY A 201 30.26 -2.02 -33.73
CA GLY A 201 29.46 -2.92 -34.59
C GLY A 201 28.65 -3.96 -33.83
N GLU A 202 28.89 -4.15 -32.54
CA GLU A 202 28.24 -5.13 -31.69
C GLU A 202 26.77 -4.76 -31.36
N PRO A 203 25.88 -5.75 -31.16
CA PRO A 203 24.46 -5.50 -30.87
C PRO A 203 24.25 -5.08 -29.40
N THR A 204 23.69 -3.90 -29.18
CA THR A 204 23.36 -3.33 -27.86
C THR A 204 21.87 -3.00 -27.73
N ASN A 205 21.38 -2.85 -26.50
CA ASN A 205 19.94 -2.71 -26.23
C ASN A 205 19.36 -1.39 -26.78
N ALA A 206 18.19 -1.47 -27.43
CA ALA A 206 17.60 -0.36 -28.19
C ALA A 206 17.10 0.81 -27.34
N THR A 207 17.99 1.74 -26.99
CA THR A 207 17.69 2.92 -26.13
C THR A 207 17.31 4.17 -26.92
N THR A 208 16.17 4.07 -27.61
CA THR A 208 15.24 5.15 -28.06
C THR A 208 15.79 6.43 -28.72
N LYS A 209 15.59 6.55 -30.05
CA LYS A 209 14.94 7.70 -30.73
C LYS A 209 14.78 7.45 -32.25
N LEU A 210 13.60 7.03 -32.69
CA LEU A 210 13.25 6.97 -34.12
C LEU A 210 12.70 8.33 -34.57
N ARG A 211 13.51 9.11 -35.31
CA ARG A 211 13.02 10.25 -36.13
C ARG A 211 13.83 10.50 -37.41
N HIS A 212 15.15 10.25 -37.41
CA HIS A 212 16.02 10.49 -38.58
C HIS A 212 17.12 9.42 -38.76
N GLU A 213 16.80 8.14 -38.58
CA GLU A 213 17.68 7.04 -39.00
C GLU A 213 16.97 6.18 -40.05
N GLU A 214 17.63 5.96 -41.19
CA GLU A 214 17.16 4.99 -42.19
C GLU A 214 17.06 3.60 -41.57
N LEU A 215 16.03 2.85 -41.96
CA LEU A 215 15.47 1.76 -41.17
C LEU A 215 16.30 0.46 -41.26
N LYS A 216 17.51 0.48 -40.68
CA LYS A 216 18.35 -0.71 -40.54
C LYS A 216 17.65 -1.77 -39.68
N MET A 217 17.79 -3.02 -40.14
CA MET A 217 17.12 -4.18 -39.58
C MET A 217 17.47 -4.41 -38.09
N PRO A 218 16.56 -4.96 -37.27
CA PRO A 218 16.89 -5.39 -35.93
C PRO A 218 17.97 -6.49 -36.00
N VAL A 219 19.02 -6.36 -35.20
CA VAL A 219 20.08 -7.38 -35.07
C VAL A 219 19.97 -7.98 -33.69
N PHE A 220 19.53 -9.23 -33.60
CA PHE A 220 19.48 -9.98 -32.34
C PHE A 220 20.86 -10.60 -32.04
N SER A 221 21.31 -10.56 -30.79
CA SER A 221 22.56 -11.22 -30.40
C SER A 221 22.44 -12.74 -30.51
N GLN A 222 23.35 -13.37 -31.27
CA GLN A 222 23.43 -14.83 -31.39
C GLN A 222 23.53 -15.52 -30.03
N LYS A 223 24.24 -14.92 -29.06
CA LYS A 223 24.36 -15.44 -27.69
C LYS A 223 23.00 -15.48 -26.96
N GLN A 224 22.12 -14.50 -27.18
CA GLN A 224 20.78 -14.50 -26.60
C GLN A 224 19.86 -15.53 -27.28
N MET A 225 19.95 -15.67 -28.61
CA MET A 225 19.18 -16.70 -29.34
C MET A 225 19.58 -18.11 -28.92
N MET A 226 20.89 -18.39 -28.80
CA MET A 226 21.39 -19.70 -28.35
C MET A 226 20.97 -20.01 -26.91
N ASN A 227 21.15 -19.08 -25.96
CA ASN A 227 20.70 -19.26 -24.58
C ASN A 227 19.20 -19.57 -24.47
N LEU A 228 18.37 -18.96 -25.33
CA LEU A 228 16.91 -19.15 -25.33
C LEU A 228 16.51 -20.50 -25.95
N ILE A 229 17.16 -20.89 -27.06
CA ILE A 229 17.05 -22.23 -27.66
C ILE A 229 17.48 -23.30 -26.63
N GLU A 230 18.57 -23.09 -25.90
CA GLU A 230 19.05 -23.97 -24.84
C GLU A 230 18.06 -24.08 -23.67
N LYS A 231 17.50 -22.96 -23.16
CA LYS A 231 16.50 -23.02 -22.08
C LYS A 231 15.26 -23.82 -22.50
N ARG A 232 14.74 -23.63 -23.72
CA ARG A 232 13.64 -24.44 -24.26
C ARG A 232 13.99 -25.92 -24.39
N ASN A 233 15.19 -26.23 -24.91
CA ASN A 233 15.66 -27.61 -25.03
C ASN A 233 15.83 -28.30 -23.66
N ALA A 234 16.32 -27.57 -22.65
CA ALA A 234 16.39 -28.05 -21.27
C ALA A 234 15.00 -28.28 -20.67
N LYS A 235 14.04 -27.37 -20.90
CA LYS A 235 12.65 -27.53 -20.45
C LYS A 235 11.98 -28.78 -21.07
N PHE A 236 12.11 -28.98 -22.39
CA PHE A 236 11.61 -30.18 -23.06
C PHE A 236 12.27 -31.46 -22.53
N THR A 237 13.59 -31.45 -22.32
CA THR A 237 14.34 -32.57 -21.73
C THR A 237 13.82 -32.92 -20.34
N SER A 238 13.59 -31.91 -19.49
CA SER A 238 13.04 -32.11 -18.13
C SER A 238 11.59 -32.61 -18.15
N ALA A 239 10.77 -32.18 -19.12
CA ALA A 239 9.39 -32.63 -19.29
C ALA A 239 9.29 -34.10 -19.76
N VAL A 240 10.10 -34.50 -20.76
CA VAL A 240 10.25 -35.91 -21.17
C VAL A 240 10.69 -36.76 -19.98
N ASN A 241 11.64 -36.27 -19.19
CA ASN A 241 12.16 -36.96 -18.02
C ASN A 241 11.09 -37.16 -16.93
N ALA A 242 10.31 -36.12 -16.60
CA ALA A 242 9.19 -36.24 -15.67
C ALA A 242 8.11 -37.22 -16.18
N PHE A 243 7.77 -37.16 -17.48
CA PHE A 243 6.80 -38.06 -18.10
C PHE A 243 7.25 -39.53 -18.07
N LEU A 244 8.53 -39.81 -18.35
CA LEU A 244 9.09 -41.17 -18.28
C LEU A 244 9.08 -41.73 -16.85
N ASN A 245 9.41 -40.91 -15.84
CA ASN A 245 9.31 -41.32 -14.43
C ASN A 245 7.85 -41.64 -14.06
N GLN A 246 6.88 -40.78 -14.42
CA GLN A 246 5.46 -41.01 -14.15
C GLN A 246 4.94 -42.28 -14.84
N CYS A 247 5.35 -42.55 -16.08
CA CYS A 247 4.97 -43.79 -16.77
C CYS A 247 5.51 -45.06 -16.09
N ALA A 248 6.69 -44.97 -15.47
CA ALA A 248 7.28 -46.07 -14.71
C ALA A 248 6.65 -46.26 -13.31
N GLU A 249 6.16 -45.19 -12.68
CA GLU A 249 5.33 -45.26 -11.47
C GLU A 249 3.94 -45.87 -11.76
N ASP A 250 3.31 -45.48 -12.88
CA ASP A 250 2.01 -46.00 -13.32
C ASP A 250 2.09 -47.42 -13.94
N GLY A 251 3.29 -47.87 -14.35
CA GLY A 251 3.51 -49.18 -14.99
C GLY A 251 3.05 -49.29 -16.46
N VAL A 252 3.00 -48.18 -17.19
CA VAL A 252 2.43 -48.08 -18.55
C VAL A 252 3.53 -47.76 -19.58
N ASP A 253 3.42 -48.26 -20.83
CA ASP A 253 4.34 -47.84 -21.91
C ASP A 253 4.16 -46.36 -22.23
N ALA A 254 5.22 -45.59 -22.01
CA ALA A 254 5.29 -44.17 -22.33
C ALA A 254 5.05 -43.87 -23.83
N VAL A 255 5.35 -44.81 -24.75
CA VAL A 255 5.17 -44.61 -26.20
C VAL A 255 3.71 -44.74 -26.62
N GLU A 256 2.92 -45.61 -25.96
CA GLU A 256 1.48 -45.69 -26.19
C GLU A 256 0.76 -44.55 -25.47
N LYS A 257 1.10 -44.30 -24.20
CA LYS A 257 0.50 -43.23 -23.38
C LYS A 257 0.67 -41.84 -23.99
N ILE A 258 1.83 -41.51 -24.57
CA ILE A 258 2.01 -40.19 -25.21
C ILE A 258 1.19 -40.05 -26.48
N LYS A 259 0.97 -41.13 -27.24
CA LYS A 259 0.12 -41.10 -28.44
C LYS A 259 -1.34 -40.87 -28.07
N GLU A 260 -1.84 -41.59 -27.07
CA GLU A 260 -3.19 -41.39 -26.52
C GLU A 260 -3.40 -39.94 -26.06
N VAL A 261 -2.54 -39.45 -25.16
CA VAL A 261 -2.63 -38.06 -24.63
C VAL A 261 -2.51 -37.03 -25.75
N SER A 262 -1.68 -37.27 -26.78
CA SER A 262 -1.49 -36.31 -27.88
C SER A 262 -2.74 -36.08 -28.76
N GLN A 263 -3.71 -37.01 -28.78
CA GLN A 263 -4.93 -36.85 -29.58
C GLN A 263 -5.73 -35.61 -29.19
N ALA A 264 -5.75 -35.26 -27.89
CA ALA A 264 -6.38 -34.05 -27.37
C ALA A 264 -5.69 -32.73 -27.78
N PHE A 265 -4.46 -32.82 -28.33
CA PHE A 265 -3.65 -31.69 -28.77
C PHE A 265 -3.48 -31.63 -30.31
N ILE A 266 -4.23 -32.44 -31.06
CA ILE A 266 -4.30 -32.33 -32.52
C ILE A 266 -5.32 -31.21 -32.87
N PRO A 267 -4.89 -30.10 -33.50
CA PRO A 267 -5.79 -29.00 -33.82
C PRO A 267 -6.73 -29.36 -34.98
N MET A 268 -7.98 -28.91 -34.89
CA MET A 268 -9.04 -29.18 -35.88
C MET A 268 -9.57 -27.87 -36.51
N PRO A 269 -9.79 -27.80 -37.84
CA PRO A 269 -10.38 -26.63 -38.50
C PRO A 269 -11.81 -26.34 -38.04
N SER A 270 -12.23 -25.08 -38.08
CA SER A 270 -13.51 -24.63 -37.52
C SER A 270 -14.74 -25.26 -38.18
N GLU A 271 -14.68 -25.61 -39.47
CA GLU A 271 -15.78 -26.31 -40.17
C GLU A 271 -16.12 -27.68 -39.55
N SER A 272 -15.19 -28.30 -38.82
CA SER A 272 -15.38 -29.62 -38.20
C SER A 272 -15.97 -29.58 -36.78
N ARG A 273 -16.14 -28.40 -36.16
CA ARG A 273 -16.49 -28.25 -34.73
C ARG A 273 -17.93 -28.60 -34.35
N ALA A 274 -18.76 -29.08 -35.27
CA ALA A 274 -20.21 -29.16 -35.10
C ALA A 274 -20.72 -30.28 -34.15
N SER A 275 -19.89 -31.22 -33.70
CA SER A 275 -20.38 -32.42 -32.99
C SER A 275 -19.45 -33.07 -31.95
N THR A 276 -18.42 -32.36 -31.44
CA THR A 276 -17.54 -32.87 -30.37
C THR A 276 -17.73 -32.06 -29.08
N PRO A 277 -18.17 -32.67 -27.96
CA PRO A 277 -18.14 -32.00 -26.67
C PRO A 277 -16.69 -31.73 -26.26
N GLY A 278 -16.36 -30.46 -25.99
CA GLY A 278 -15.15 -30.14 -25.23
C GLY A 278 -15.28 -30.65 -23.79
N PRO A 279 -14.17 -30.88 -23.06
CA PRO A 279 -14.22 -31.22 -21.64
C PRO A 279 -15.04 -30.17 -20.89
N GLU A 280 -15.91 -30.62 -19.97
CA GLU A 280 -16.98 -29.81 -19.37
C GLU A 280 -16.44 -28.63 -18.54
N ARG A 281 -16.24 -27.47 -19.18
CA ARG A 281 -15.79 -26.23 -18.51
C ARG A 281 -16.82 -25.65 -17.53
N SER A 282 -18.05 -26.16 -17.53
CA SER A 282 -19.20 -25.61 -16.81
C SER A 282 -19.49 -26.29 -15.46
N LEU A 283 -18.52 -26.28 -14.54
CA LEU A 283 -18.81 -26.34 -13.09
C LEU A 283 -19.44 -25.03 -12.56
N LEU A 284 -19.48 -23.98 -13.39
CA LEU A 284 -20.09 -22.69 -13.08
C LEU A 284 -21.61 -22.74 -13.32
N PRO A 285 -22.45 -22.30 -12.36
CA PRO A 285 -23.90 -22.28 -12.52
C PRO A 285 -24.34 -21.22 -13.54
N SER A 286 -25.41 -21.52 -14.28
CA SER A 286 -25.95 -20.64 -15.33
C SER A 286 -26.44 -19.28 -14.81
N SER A 287 -26.91 -19.20 -13.57
CA SER A 287 -27.18 -17.97 -12.83
C SER A 287 -26.42 -17.96 -11.50
N ILE A 288 -26.12 -16.77 -10.97
CA ILE A 288 -25.54 -16.63 -9.63
C ILE A 288 -26.55 -17.17 -8.60
N PRO A 289 -26.19 -18.18 -7.77
CA PRO A 289 -27.11 -18.75 -6.80
C PRO A 289 -27.58 -17.73 -5.75
N ALA A 290 -28.87 -17.77 -5.40
CA ALA A 290 -29.43 -16.97 -4.31
C ALA A 290 -29.01 -17.50 -2.92
N GLU A 291 -28.83 -18.82 -2.82
CA GLU A 291 -28.21 -19.49 -1.67
C GLU A 291 -26.91 -20.16 -2.12
N ARG A 292 -25.83 -19.97 -1.36
CA ARG A 292 -24.50 -20.51 -1.64
C ARG A 292 -24.20 -21.75 -0.79
N LYS A 293 -23.28 -22.58 -1.28
CA LYS A 293 -22.63 -23.64 -0.49
C LYS A 293 -21.77 -23.04 0.65
N SER A 294 -21.26 -23.90 1.53
CA SER A 294 -20.30 -23.46 2.55
C SER A 294 -19.00 -22.99 1.90
N ILE A 295 -18.30 -22.07 2.58
CA ILE A 295 -16.96 -21.62 2.21
C ILE A 295 -15.99 -22.80 2.02
N PRO A 296 -15.86 -23.78 2.94
CA PRO A 296 -14.96 -24.92 2.72
C PRO A 296 -15.32 -25.77 1.49
N ASP A 297 -16.60 -25.95 1.16
CA ASP A 297 -16.99 -26.66 -0.08
C ASP A 297 -16.54 -25.88 -1.33
N ILE A 298 -16.79 -24.57 -1.34
CA ILE A 298 -16.40 -23.66 -2.42
C ILE A 298 -14.87 -23.62 -2.59
N LEU A 299 -14.11 -23.64 -1.49
CA LEU A 299 -12.65 -23.73 -1.54
C LEU A 299 -12.17 -25.08 -2.06
N ASN A 300 -12.87 -26.17 -1.77
CA ASN A 300 -12.53 -27.48 -2.32
C ASN A 300 -12.85 -27.58 -3.83
N GLU A 301 -13.94 -26.97 -4.30
CA GLU A 301 -14.18 -26.79 -5.74
C GLU A 301 -13.06 -25.96 -6.40
N ILE A 302 -12.68 -24.82 -5.81
CA ILE A 302 -11.61 -23.96 -6.36
C ILE A 302 -10.27 -24.71 -6.48
N LYS A 303 -9.94 -25.59 -5.52
CA LYS A 303 -8.74 -26.46 -5.57
C LYS A 303 -8.75 -27.48 -6.71
N THR A 304 -9.91 -27.80 -7.30
CA THR A 304 -10.03 -28.72 -8.45
C THR A 304 -9.93 -28.05 -9.83
N LEU A 305 -9.85 -26.71 -9.90
CA LEU A 305 -9.79 -25.97 -11.17
C LEU A 305 -8.37 -26.01 -11.77
N GLU A 306 -8.25 -26.14 -13.09
CA GLU A 306 -6.95 -26.28 -13.82
C GLU A 306 -5.93 -25.14 -13.60
N TRP A 307 -6.40 -23.98 -13.16
CA TRP A 307 -5.56 -22.82 -12.84
C TRP A 307 -5.03 -22.84 -11.41
N TYR A 308 -5.53 -23.72 -10.53
CA TYR A 308 -4.98 -23.97 -9.21
C TYR A 308 -3.76 -24.89 -9.31
N THR A 309 -2.60 -24.37 -8.91
CA THR A 309 -1.31 -25.08 -8.89
C THR A 309 -0.64 -24.97 -7.52
N GLY A 310 -1.43 -24.96 -6.43
CA GLY A 310 -0.93 -24.87 -5.06
C GLY A 310 -0.65 -23.45 -4.55
N GLN A 311 -1.47 -22.46 -4.92
CA GLN A 311 -1.31 -21.07 -4.50
C GLN A 311 -1.51 -20.85 -2.98
N ILE A 312 -2.30 -21.68 -2.30
CA ILE A 312 -2.44 -21.61 -0.84
C ILE A 312 -1.14 -22.14 -0.23
N VAL A 313 -0.41 -21.29 0.48
CA VAL A 313 0.91 -21.65 1.03
C VAL A 313 0.80 -22.64 2.18
N PRO A 314 1.84 -23.48 2.44
CA PRO A 314 1.93 -24.29 3.65
C PRO A 314 1.70 -23.45 4.91
N ASP A 315 0.93 -23.98 5.86
CA ASP A 315 0.48 -23.32 7.10
C ASP A 315 -0.31 -22.00 6.91
N GLY A 316 -0.55 -21.58 5.66
CA GLY A 316 -1.29 -20.38 5.28
C GLY A 316 -2.82 -20.51 5.31
N HIS A 317 -3.36 -21.69 5.59
CA HIS A 317 -4.80 -21.91 5.81
C HIS A 317 -5.07 -22.01 7.31
N ARG A 318 -5.73 -21.00 7.87
CA ARG A 318 -6.20 -21.01 9.26
C ARG A 318 -7.73 -20.98 9.30
N VAL A 319 -8.30 -21.73 10.23
CA VAL A 319 -9.75 -21.78 10.49
C VAL A 319 -9.98 -21.32 11.94
N PHE A 320 -10.98 -20.48 12.13
CA PHE A 320 -11.50 -20.07 13.43
C PHE A 320 -12.88 -20.68 13.61
N ASP A 321 -13.06 -21.39 14.73
CA ASP A 321 -14.31 -22.04 15.08
C ASP A 321 -15.44 -21.03 15.35
N PRO A 322 -16.71 -21.42 15.14
CA PRO A 322 -17.85 -20.58 15.46
C PRO A 322 -17.98 -20.35 16.98
N GLN A 323 -18.52 -19.19 17.35
CA GLN A 323 -18.77 -18.80 18.74
C GLN A 323 -20.27 -18.50 18.93
N GLU A 324 -20.87 -19.11 19.95
CA GLU A 324 -22.26 -18.84 20.37
C GLU A 324 -22.38 -17.49 21.12
N PRO A 325 -23.56 -16.83 21.09
CA PRO A 325 -23.73 -15.53 21.73
C PRO A 325 -23.70 -15.65 23.26
N VAL A 326 -22.94 -14.77 23.91
CA VAL A 326 -22.87 -14.65 25.37
C VAL A 326 -23.63 -13.40 25.79
N HIS A 327 -24.73 -13.59 26.52
CA HIS A 327 -25.64 -12.53 26.96
C HIS A 327 -25.31 -12.03 28.37
N GLY A 328 -25.79 -10.83 28.70
CA GLY A 328 -25.66 -10.24 30.05
C GLY A 328 -26.72 -9.18 30.32
N ASP A 329 -26.95 -8.91 31.59
CA ASP A 329 -28.06 -8.11 32.11
C ASP A 329 -27.64 -6.70 32.56
N LEU A 330 -28.60 -5.77 32.59
CA LEU A 330 -28.38 -4.40 33.05
C LEU A 330 -28.65 -4.25 34.55
N ASN A 331 -27.88 -3.37 35.20
CA ASN A 331 -28.06 -3.00 36.61
C ASN A 331 -29.31 -2.12 36.85
N PHE A 332 -29.96 -1.65 35.79
CA PHE A 332 -31.13 -0.75 35.82
C PHE A 332 -32.19 -1.19 34.81
N ALA A 333 -33.45 -0.78 35.04
CA ALA A 333 -34.54 -1.06 34.13
C ALA A 333 -34.59 -0.03 32.98
N MET A 334 -34.63 -0.51 31.73
CA MET A 334 -34.93 0.32 30.56
C MET A 334 -36.42 0.66 30.48
N SER A 335 -36.77 1.75 29.80
CA SER A 335 -38.17 2.09 29.54
C SER A 335 -38.82 1.10 28.56
N GLN A 336 -40.14 0.95 28.64
CA GLN A 336 -40.88 0.14 27.67
C GLN A 336 -40.79 0.72 26.24
N ASN A 337 -40.64 2.04 26.10
CA ASN A 337 -40.45 2.70 24.80
C ASN A 337 -39.12 2.28 24.16
N LEU A 338 -38.03 2.31 24.93
CA LEU A 338 -36.70 1.92 24.45
C LEU A 338 -36.63 0.43 24.13
N VAL A 339 -37.24 -0.43 24.96
CA VAL A 339 -37.38 -1.87 24.69
C VAL A 339 -38.18 -2.12 23.40
N ASN A 340 -39.32 -1.43 23.23
CA ASN A 340 -40.13 -1.54 22.01
C ASN A 340 -39.36 -1.06 20.77
N ALA A 341 -38.56 0.00 20.87
CA ALA A 341 -37.74 0.50 19.77
C ALA A 341 -36.62 -0.48 19.38
N LEU A 342 -35.90 -1.03 20.36
CA LEU A 342 -34.85 -2.05 20.15
C LEU A 342 -35.42 -3.33 19.52
N TYR A 343 -36.62 -3.75 19.93
CA TYR A 343 -37.34 -4.87 19.34
C TYR A 343 -37.81 -4.55 17.91
N ASN A 344 -38.63 -3.51 17.71
CA ASN A 344 -39.24 -3.20 16.41
C ASN A 344 -38.22 -2.83 15.32
N THR A 345 -37.09 -2.21 15.68
CA THR A 345 -36.07 -1.79 14.70
C THR A 345 -35.10 -2.91 14.32
N ARG A 346 -34.78 -3.81 15.27
CA ARG A 346 -33.62 -4.74 15.15
C ARG A 346 -33.87 -6.16 15.68
N ASN A 347 -35.06 -6.48 16.17
CA ASN A 347 -35.42 -7.73 16.87
C ASN A 347 -34.48 -8.07 18.04
N ILE A 348 -33.99 -7.06 18.77
CA ILE A 348 -33.13 -7.26 19.93
C ILE A 348 -33.99 -7.63 21.14
N THR A 349 -33.81 -8.84 21.67
CA THR A 349 -34.47 -9.34 22.89
C THR A 349 -33.55 -9.33 24.11
N GLN A 350 -32.24 -9.49 23.91
CA GLN A 350 -31.21 -9.50 24.95
C GLN A 350 -29.94 -8.78 24.45
N LEU A 351 -29.17 -8.21 25.36
CA LEU A 351 -27.87 -7.60 25.07
C LEU A 351 -26.75 -8.66 25.16
N TYR A 352 -25.66 -8.45 24.45
CA TYR A 352 -24.43 -9.23 24.65
C TYR A 352 -23.72 -8.78 25.93
N ALA A 353 -22.98 -9.68 26.59
CA ALA A 353 -22.35 -9.42 27.88
C ALA A 353 -21.42 -8.18 27.88
N HIS A 354 -20.67 -7.95 26.79
CA HIS A 354 -19.82 -6.77 26.64
C HIS A 354 -20.60 -5.47 26.42
N GLN A 355 -21.82 -5.54 25.88
CA GLN A 355 -22.71 -4.39 25.78
C GLN A 355 -23.29 -4.04 27.14
N ALA A 356 -23.78 -5.05 27.87
CA ALA A 356 -24.35 -4.89 29.20
C ALA A 356 -23.32 -4.32 30.19
N GLU A 357 -22.10 -4.87 30.24
CA GLU A 357 -21.02 -4.37 31.09
C GLU A 357 -20.66 -2.91 30.77
N ALA A 358 -20.51 -2.56 29.49
CA ALA A 358 -20.13 -1.21 29.09
C ALA A 358 -21.25 -0.19 29.39
N ILE A 359 -22.52 -0.56 29.19
CA ILE A 359 -23.69 0.27 29.55
C ILE A 359 -23.80 0.43 31.07
N ASN A 360 -23.54 -0.63 31.85
CA ASN A 360 -23.54 -0.57 33.32
C ASN A 360 -22.42 0.35 33.84
N ASN A 361 -21.19 0.24 33.32
CA ASN A 361 -20.08 1.14 33.71
C ASN A 361 -20.37 2.62 33.38
N LEU A 362 -21.08 2.89 32.28
CA LEU A 362 -21.54 4.25 31.91
C LEU A 362 -22.63 4.76 32.86
N TYR A 363 -23.58 3.90 33.24
CA TYR A 363 -24.63 4.22 34.23
C TYR A 363 -24.05 4.52 35.62
N ASP A 364 -23.03 3.75 36.03
CA ASP A 364 -22.22 4.01 37.24
C ASP A 364 -21.35 5.29 37.12
N GLY A 365 -21.39 5.98 35.98
CA GLY A 365 -20.80 7.29 35.77
C GLY A 365 -19.33 7.29 35.33
N HIS A 366 -18.76 6.17 34.92
CA HIS A 366 -17.39 6.10 34.40
C HIS A 366 -17.30 6.59 32.94
N ASN A 367 -16.10 6.94 32.48
CA ASN A 367 -15.81 6.96 31.03
C ASN A 367 -15.47 5.53 30.60
N VAL A 368 -15.90 5.11 29.41
CA VAL A 368 -15.79 3.71 28.96
C VAL A 368 -15.16 3.60 27.58
N ILE A 369 -14.21 2.67 27.43
CA ILE A 369 -13.71 2.20 26.15
C ILE A 369 -14.04 0.73 25.93
N VAL A 370 -14.55 0.41 24.74
CA VAL A 370 -14.86 -0.94 24.29
C VAL A 370 -13.92 -1.35 23.16
N SER A 371 -13.18 -2.44 23.36
CA SER A 371 -12.13 -2.94 22.46
C SER A 371 -12.48 -4.34 21.93
N THR A 372 -13.50 -4.43 21.08
CA THR A 372 -14.08 -5.69 20.58
C THR A 372 -14.03 -5.79 19.05
N SER A 373 -14.45 -6.91 18.45
CA SER A 373 -14.32 -7.13 17.01
C SER A 373 -15.18 -6.15 16.18
N THR A 374 -14.91 -6.09 14.88
CA THR A 374 -15.84 -5.45 13.94
C THR A 374 -17.17 -6.21 13.94
N SER A 375 -18.29 -5.49 13.82
CA SER A 375 -19.67 -6.02 13.85
C SER A 375 -20.19 -6.57 15.18
N SER A 376 -19.46 -6.46 16.30
CA SER A 376 -19.88 -6.91 17.64
C SER A 376 -21.04 -6.11 18.29
N GLY A 377 -21.78 -5.33 17.50
CA GLY A 377 -22.90 -4.50 17.98
C GLY A 377 -22.50 -3.28 18.81
N LYS A 378 -21.25 -2.78 18.66
CA LYS A 378 -20.71 -1.65 19.44
C LYS A 378 -21.64 -0.42 19.53
N SER A 379 -22.38 -0.09 18.48
CA SER A 379 -23.21 1.13 18.46
C SER A 379 -24.33 1.16 19.50
N LEU A 380 -24.83 0.00 19.96
CA LEU A 380 -25.83 -0.04 21.03
C LEU A 380 -25.30 0.51 22.37
N ILE A 381 -23.99 0.40 22.59
CA ILE A 381 -23.32 0.79 23.84
C ILE A 381 -23.37 2.30 24.07
N TYR A 382 -23.30 3.09 22.99
CA TYR A 382 -23.50 4.54 23.05
C TYR A 382 -24.94 4.98 22.73
N GLN A 383 -25.69 4.22 21.92
CA GLN A 383 -27.09 4.56 21.59
C GLN A 383 -28.00 4.44 22.82
N ILE A 384 -27.92 3.36 23.61
CA ILE A 384 -28.82 3.10 24.73
C ILE A 384 -28.68 4.15 25.86
N PRO A 385 -27.49 4.50 26.37
CA PRO A 385 -27.36 5.49 27.44
C PRO A 385 -27.78 6.91 27.01
N VAL A 386 -27.52 7.30 25.76
CA VAL A 386 -27.91 8.62 25.25
C VAL A 386 -29.44 8.72 25.13
N LEU A 387 -30.11 7.70 24.63
CA LEU A 387 -31.59 7.67 24.57
C LEU A 387 -32.20 7.62 25.97
N HIS A 388 -31.65 6.80 26.88
CA HIS A 388 -32.14 6.69 28.25
C HIS A 388 -31.98 7.99 29.05
N GLN A 389 -30.90 8.75 28.86
CA GLN A 389 -30.75 10.07 29.45
C GLN A 389 -31.70 11.10 28.82
N LEU A 390 -31.94 11.03 27.50
CA LEU A 390 -32.86 11.94 26.81
C LEU A 390 -34.33 11.72 27.25
N GLU A 391 -34.70 10.50 27.66
CA GLU A 391 -35.99 10.21 28.32
C GLU A 391 -36.15 10.86 29.70
N GLN A 392 -35.04 11.13 30.41
CA GLN A 392 -35.04 11.75 31.75
C GLN A 392 -34.85 13.27 31.69
N GLU A 393 -33.98 13.74 30.82
CA GLU A 393 -33.61 15.16 30.63
C GLU A 393 -33.72 15.51 29.14
N PRO A 394 -34.87 16.02 28.64
CA PRO A 394 -35.09 16.33 27.22
C PRO A 394 -34.18 17.40 26.60
N ASP A 395 -33.48 18.17 27.43
CA ASP A 395 -32.44 19.12 26.98
C ASP A 395 -31.05 18.52 26.82
N THR A 396 -30.86 17.24 27.19
CA THR A 396 -29.61 16.48 26.97
C THR A 396 -29.10 16.65 25.55
N ARG A 397 -27.84 17.08 25.43
CA ARG A 397 -27.11 17.11 24.17
C ARG A 397 -26.07 16.00 24.11
N ALA A 398 -25.88 15.41 22.93
CA ALA A 398 -24.83 14.43 22.67
C ALA A 398 -24.09 14.73 21.36
N MET A 399 -22.76 14.63 21.40
CA MET A 399 -21.88 14.83 20.25
C MET A 399 -21.23 13.51 19.86
N TYR A 400 -21.43 13.10 18.61
CA TYR A 400 -20.84 11.89 18.05
C TYR A 400 -19.77 12.27 17.04
N ILE A 401 -18.53 11.84 17.26
CA ILE A 401 -17.37 12.17 16.45
C ILE A 401 -16.89 10.91 15.73
N PHE A 402 -16.87 10.96 14.41
CA PHE A 402 -16.49 9.83 13.56
C PHE A 402 -15.29 10.17 12.66
N PRO A 403 -14.46 9.18 12.28
CA PRO A 403 -13.32 9.40 11.40
C PRO A 403 -13.73 9.67 9.94
N THR A 404 -14.91 9.18 9.52
CA THR A 404 -15.44 9.25 8.14
C THR A 404 -16.89 9.76 8.11
N LYS A 405 -17.25 10.52 7.06
CA LYS A 405 -18.61 11.08 6.87
C LYS A 405 -19.67 10.00 6.63
N ALA A 406 -19.32 8.91 5.93
CA ALA A 406 -20.24 7.81 5.63
C ALA A 406 -20.74 7.12 6.92
N LEU A 407 -19.84 6.78 7.85
CA LEU A 407 -20.22 6.21 9.15
C LEU A 407 -21.11 7.17 9.96
N ALA A 408 -20.84 8.49 9.92
CA ALA A 408 -21.69 9.49 10.57
C ALA A 408 -23.12 9.50 9.98
N GLN A 409 -23.28 9.32 8.66
CA GLN A 409 -24.58 9.20 8.01
C GLN A 409 -25.31 7.89 8.34
N ASP A 410 -24.61 6.75 8.32
CA ASP A 410 -25.15 5.43 8.71
C ASP A 410 -25.72 5.47 10.14
N GLN A 411 -24.94 6.02 11.09
CA GLN A 411 -25.33 6.08 12.50
C GLN A 411 -26.44 7.11 12.73
N ARG A 412 -26.47 8.23 12.00
CA ARG A 412 -27.61 9.17 12.00
C ARG A 412 -28.89 8.47 11.52
N LYS A 413 -28.84 7.75 10.40
CA LYS A 413 -30.00 7.01 9.86
C LYS A 413 -30.51 6.02 10.91
N SER A 414 -29.62 5.21 11.48
CA SER A 414 -29.99 4.24 12.51
C SER A 414 -30.54 4.87 13.79
N MET A 415 -30.10 6.09 14.17
CA MET A 415 -30.64 6.80 15.32
C MET A 415 -32.07 7.30 15.05
N LYS A 416 -32.32 7.86 13.85
CA LYS A 416 -33.67 8.26 13.43
C LYS A 416 -34.63 7.08 13.33
N GLU A 417 -34.15 5.91 12.91
CA GLU A 417 -34.94 4.68 12.87
C GLU A 417 -35.37 4.22 14.27
N LEU A 418 -34.48 4.27 15.27
CA LEU A 418 -34.84 3.97 16.66
C LEU A 418 -35.85 4.98 17.25
N LEU A 419 -35.60 6.29 17.06
CA LEU A 419 -36.46 7.36 17.59
C LEU A 419 -37.90 7.30 17.06
N ARG A 420 -38.10 6.86 15.80
CA ARG A 420 -39.43 6.64 15.20
C ARG A 420 -40.29 5.58 15.90
N PHE A 421 -39.71 4.75 16.76
CA PHE A 421 -40.44 3.77 17.58
C PHE A 421 -40.53 4.18 19.07
N MET A 422 -40.10 5.39 19.42
CA MET A 422 -40.19 5.97 20.77
C MET A 422 -41.23 7.11 20.79
N PRO A 423 -42.47 6.85 21.28
CA PRO A 423 -43.54 7.85 21.27
C PRO A 423 -43.13 9.13 22.03
N GLY A 424 -43.34 10.29 21.39
CA GLY A 424 -42.96 11.60 21.93
C GLY A 424 -41.54 12.07 21.59
N PHE A 425 -40.74 11.26 20.88
CA PHE A 425 -39.38 11.62 20.45
C PHE A 425 -39.28 11.87 18.93
N GLU A 426 -40.42 12.02 18.24
CA GLU A 426 -40.50 12.23 16.79
C GLU A 426 -39.92 13.59 16.35
N ASP A 427 -40.10 14.64 17.16
CA ASP A 427 -39.58 16.00 16.91
C ASP A 427 -38.10 16.19 17.33
N VAL A 428 -37.43 15.14 17.82
CA VAL A 428 -36.03 15.22 18.27
C VAL A 428 -35.11 15.41 17.08
N LEU A 429 -34.63 16.63 16.87
CA LEU A 429 -33.69 16.93 15.79
C LEU A 429 -32.34 16.23 16.03
N VAL A 430 -32.06 15.25 15.16
CA VAL A 430 -30.82 14.48 15.10
C VAL A 430 -30.22 14.63 13.71
N GLU A 431 -29.03 15.22 13.58
CA GLU A 431 -28.53 15.57 12.25
C GLU A 431 -27.00 15.52 12.12
N THR A 432 -26.49 15.41 10.89
CA THR A 432 -25.05 15.56 10.63
C THR A 432 -24.64 17.02 10.62
N PHE A 433 -23.50 17.32 11.22
CA PHE A 433 -22.82 18.61 11.15
C PHE A 433 -21.39 18.38 10.67
N ASP A 434 -21.23 18.28 9.35
CA ASP A 434 -19.99 17.99 8.65
C ASP A 434 -19.71 19.04 7.54
N GLY A 435 -18.64 18.82 6.76
CA GLY A 435 -18.32 19.69 5.63
C GLY A 435 -19.39 19.69 4.51
N ASP A 436 -20.16 18.61 4.37
CA ASP A 436 -21.17 18.43 3.31
C ASP A 436 -22.54 19.01 3.70
N THR A 437 -22.68 19.45 4.95
CA THR A 437 -23.92 20.01 5.51
C THR A 437 -24.22 21.39 4.90
N PRO A 438 -25.38 21.61 4.24
CA PRO A 438 -25.67 22.86 3.54
C PRO A 438 -25.67 24.10 4.44
N MET A 439 -25.19 25.24 3.93
CA MET A 439 -24.99 26.44 4.76
C MET A 439 -26.28 27.02 5.36
N GLY A 440 -27.43 26.85 4.71
CA GLY A 440 -28.73 27.28 5.25
C GLY A 440 -29.14 26.49 6.49
N ASP A 441 -28.88 25.19 6.51
CA ASP A 441 -29.32 24.28 7.57
C ASP A 441 -28.46 24.39 8.83
N ARG A 442 -27.19 24.83 8.70
CA ARG A 442 -26.19 24.85 9.79
C ARG A 442 -26.64 25.64 11.02
N ASN A 443 -27.34 26.77 10.85
CA ASN A 443 -27.86 27.55 11.99
C ASN A 443 -28.98 26.77 12.72
N TYR A 444 -29.95 26.25 11.98
CA TYR A 444 -31.05 25.47 12.55
C TYR A 444 -30.57 24.20 13.27
N ILE A 445 -29.59 23.49 12.68
CA ILE A 445 -28.96 22.33 13.31
C ILE A 445 -28.20 22.71 14.59
N ARG A 446 -27.46 23.83 14.60
CA ARG A 446 -26.75 24.30 15.81
C ARG A 446 -27.71 24.56 16.97
N ASP A 447 -28.81 25.26 16.69
CA ASP A 447 -29.68 25.82 17.72
C ASP A 447 -30.63 24.75 18.30
N GLU A 448 -31.23 23.91 17.45
CA GLU A 448 -32.26 22.93 17.86
C GLU A 448 -31.75 21.50 18.10
N ALA A 449 -30.65 21.07 17.47
CA ALA A 449 -30.29 19.65 17.47
C ALA A 449 -29.96 19.13 18.88
N ARG A 450 -30.51 17.95 19.17
CA ARG A 450 -30.29 17.20 20.42
C ARG A 450 -29.09 16.27 20.28
N ILE A 451 -28.91 15.69 19.09
CA ILE A 451 -27.77 14.82 18.77
C ILE A 451 -27.13 15.29 17.46
N ILE A 452 -25.83 15.58 17.49
CA ILE A 452 -25.05 15.93 16.30
C ILE A 452 -24.03 14.85 15.93
N PHE A 453 -23.95 14.55 14.64
CA PHE A 453 -23.01 13.60 14.03
C PHE A 453 -21.94 14.39 13.25
N THR A 454 -20.70 14.43 13.75
CA THR A 454 -19.64 15.33 13.27
C THR A 454 -18.28 14.62 13.15
N ASN A 455 -17.25 15.39 12.81
CA ASN A 455 -15.86 14.93 12.67
C ASN A 455 -14.91 15.91 13.41
N PRO A 456 -13.65 15.51 13.71
CA PRO A 456 -12.69 16.37 14.40
C PRO A 456 -12.41 17.69 13.66
N ASP A 457 -12.55 17.64 12.34
CA ASP A 457 -12.26 18.74 11.41
C ASP A 457 -13.26 19.90 11.58
N MET A 458 -14.57 19.61 11.61
CA MET A 458 -15.59 20.64 11.92
C MET A 458 -15.54 21.09 13.38
N LEU A 459 -15.19 20.18 14.31
CA LEU A 459 -15.00 20.53 15.71
C LEU A 459 -13.86 21.56 15.88
N HIS A 460 -12.73 21.34 15.20
CA HIS A 460 -11.57 22.23 15.22
C HIS A 460 -11.81 23.58 14.50
N ILE A 461 -12.44 23.55 13.33
CA ILE A 461 -12.56 24.71 12.43
C ILE A 461 -13.80 25.57 12.73
N THR A 462 -14.93 24.96 13.10
CA THR A 462 -16.23 25.64 13.17
C THR A 462 -16.85 25.65 14.58
N ILE A 463 -16.90 24.53 15.29
CA ILE A 463 -17.65 24.45 16.55
C ILE A 463 -16.89 25.14 17.68
N LEU A 464 -15.61 24.79 17.89
CA LEU A 464 -14.83 25.37 18.99
C LEU A 464 -14.53 26.87 18.82
N PRO A 465 -14.11 27.39 17.63
CA PRO A 465 -13.83 28.82 17.43
C PRO A 465 -15.09 29.70 17.25
N GLN A 466 -16.26 29.17 17.60
CA GLN A 466 -17.56 29.86 17.63
C GLN A 466 -18.33 29.45 18.90
N GLU A 467 -17.60 29.21 19.99
CA GLU A 467 -18.09 28.78 21.30
C GLU A 467 -19.29 29.60 21.82
N ASP A 468 -19.30 30.92 21.62
CA ASP A 468 -20.43 31.79 21.97
C ASP A 468 -21.73 31.41 21.22
N SER A 469 -21.63 30.96 19.96
CA SER A 469 -22.79 30.47 19.19
C SER A 469 -23.20 29.05 19.58
N TRP A 470 -22.26 28.22 20.05
CA TRP A 470 -22.52 26.84 20.48
C TRP A 470 -22.82 26.71 21.98
N ARG A 471 -22.85 27.82 22.72
CA ARG A 471 -22.91 27.88 24.19
C ARG A 471 -24.03 27.03 24.79
N THR A 472 -25.25 27.15 24.28
CA THR A 472 -26.43 26.37 24.72
C THR A 472 -26.24 24.87 24.52
N PHE A 473 -25.62 24.45 23.42
CA PHE A 473 -25.34 23.05 23.14
C PHE A 473 -24.26 22.49 24.07
N LEU A 474 -23.17 23.23 24.25
CA LEU A 474 -22.02 22.83 25.09
C LEU A 474 -22.37 22.81 26.59
N GLN A 475 -23.23 23.70 27.06
CA GLN A 475 -23.73 23.72 28.44
C GLN A 475 -24.51 22.45 28.78
N ASN A 476 -25.30 21.93 27.84
CA ASN A 476 -26.17 20.76 28.04
C ASN A 476 -25.58 19.44 27.51
N LEU A 477 -24.30 19.45 27.08
CA LEU A 477 -23.60 18.29 26.53
C LEU A 477 -23.33 17.23 27.61
N ARG A 478 -24.07 16.12 27.60
CA ARG A 478 -23.88 15.00 28.55
C ARG A 478 -22.88 13.97 28.04
N PHE A 479 -22.88 13.68 26.73
CA PHE A 479 -22.07 12.60 26.15
C PHE A 479 -21.26 13.06 24.94
N VAL A 480 -19.98 12.68 24.91
CA VAL A 480 -19.10 12.76 23.74
C VAL A 480 -18.67 11.35 23.36
N VAL A 481 -19.09 10.91 22.17
CA VAL A 481 -18.80 9.59 21.61
C VAL A 481 -17.71 9.73 20.57
N VAL A 482 -16.65 8.93 20.66
CA VAL A 482 -15.61 8.84 19.62
C VAL A 482 -15.47 7.37 19.20
N ASP A 483 -15.89 7.05 17.99
CA ASP A 483 -15.79 5.68 17.45
C ASP A 483 -14.48 5.47 16.67
N GLU A 484 -14.10 4.20 16.49
CA GLU A 484 -12.84 3.75 15.88
C GLU A 484 -11.59 4.48 16.47
N LEU A 485 -11.48 4.59 17.80
CA LEU A 485 -10.50 5.45 18.50
C LEU A 485 -9.03 5.23 18.07
N HIS A 486 -8.69 4.03 17.63
CA HIS A 486 -7.36 3.66 17.12
C HIS A 486 -6.93 4.42 15.85
N VAL A 487 -7.86 5.03 15.11
CA VAL A 487 -7.57 5.89 13.95
C VAL A 487 -6.87 7.19 14.38
N TYR A 488 -7.06 7.62 15.62
CA TYR A 488 -6.47 8.83 16.20
C TYR A 488 -5.14 8.52 16.87
N ASN A 489 -4.15 8.07 16.10
CA ASN A 489 -2.78 7.80 16.58
C ASN A 489 -1.74 8.66 15.84
N GLY A 490 -0.50 8.68 16.35
CA GLY A 490 0.58 9.52 15.82
C GLY A 490 0.23 11.01 15.82
N LEU A 491 0.66 11.72 14.77
CA LEU A 491 0.42 13.16 14.62
C LEU A 491 -1.07 13.52 14.62
N PHE A 492 -1.92 12.74 13.95
CA PHE A 492 -3.37 12.98 13.94
C PHE A 492 -4.00 12.74 15.31
N GLY A 493 -3.51 11.73 16.04
CA GLY A 493 -3.83 11.53 17.45
C GLY A 493 -3.45 12.71 18.34
N ALA A 494 -2.31 13.36 18.09
CA ALA A 494 -1.89 14.55 18.84
C ALA A 494 -2.85 15.73 18.62
N HIS A 495 -3.18 16.04 17.36
CA HIS A 495 -4.19 17.07 17.06
C HIS A 495 -5.55 16.75 17.71
N MET A 496 -6.02 15.50 17.61
CA MET A 496 -7.27 15.05 18.24
C MET A 496 -7.22 15.20 19.78
N ALA A 497 -6.09 14.87 20.41
CA ALA A 497 -5.90 14.98 21.84
C ALA A 497 -6.01 16.43 22.34
N PHE A 498 -5.49 17.40 21.58
CA PHE A 498 -5.63 18.82 21.89
C PHE A 498 -7.00 19.40 21.54
N ILE A 499 -7.72 18.85 20.55
CA ILE A 499 -9.13 19.20 20.28
C ILE A 499 -10.01 18.76 21.46
N MET A 500 -9.82 17.54 21.99
CA MET A 500 -10.57 17.06 23.16
C MET A 500 -10.28 17.90 24.43
N ARG A 501 -9.03 18.35 24.60
CA ARG A 501 -8.63 19.28 25.68
C ARG A 501 -9.31 20.65 25.54
N ARG A 502 -9.32 21.23 24.34
CA ARG A 502 -10.05 22.48 24.03
C ARG A 502 -11.55 22.34 24.30
N LEU A 503 -12.18 21.26 23.82
CA LEU A 503 -13.59 20.95 24.09
C LEU A 503 -13.89 20.87 25.60
N ARG A 504 -13.08 20.14 26.37
CA ARG A 504 -13.22 20.08 27.84
C ARG A 504 -13.07 21.44 28.51
N ARG A 505 -12.09 22.25 28.10
CA ARG A 505 -11.85 23.61 28.61
C ARG A 505 -13.05 24.53 28.36
N VAL A 506 -13.59 24.53 27.14
CA VAL A 506 -14.79 25.33 26.80
C VAL A 506 -16.03 24.82 27.56
N CYS A 507 -16.23 23.50 27.66
CA CYS A 507 -17.32 22.93 28.47
C CYS A 507 -17.23 23.38 29.94
N ALA A 508 -16.03 23.32 30.54
CA ALA A 508 -15.81 23.75 31.91
C ALA A 508 -16.02 25.26 32.11
N ALA A 509 -15.76 26.08 31.09
CA ALA A 509 -16.00 27.53 31.10
C ALA A 509 -17.49 27.90 31.00
N VAL A 510 -18.30 27.12 30.26
CA VAL A 510 -19.77 27.26 30.27
C VAL A 510 -20.45 26.56 31.47
N GLY A 511 -19.66 26.10 32.45
CA GLY A 511 -20.13 25.47 33.69
C GLY A 511 -20.37 23.96 33.62
N ASN A 512 -20.20 23.34 32.45
CA ASN A 512 -20.42 21.91 32.27
C ASN A 512 -19.14 21.10 32.55
N ARG A 513 -19.09 20.47 33.74
CA ARG A 513 -18.02 19.54 34.15
C ARG A 513 -18.48 18.07 34.23
N HIS A 514 -19.62 17.74 33.62
CA HIS A 514 -20.28 16.43 33.77
C HIS A 514 -20.26 15.57 32.50
N VAL A 515 -19.65 16.06 31.42
CA VAL A 515 -19.45 15.35 30.14
C VAL A 515 -18.84 13.96 30.38
N LYS A 516 -19.47 12.93 29.82
CA LYS A 516 -18.97 11.55 29.79
C LYS A 516 -18.38 11.24 28.42
N PHE A 517 -17.22 10.60 28.41
CA PHE A 517 -16.56 10.15 27.19
C PHE A 517 -16.80 8.66 26.97
N ILE A 518 -17.31 8.33 25.79
CA ILE A 518 -17.50 6.95 25.33
C ILE A 518 -16.58 6.72 24.14
N SER A 519 -15.88 5.59 24.12
CA SER A 519 -15.04 5.21 22.99
C SER A 519 -15.21 3.78 22.56
N CYS A 520 -15.15 3.57 21.26
CA CYS A 520 -15.23 2.27 20.62
C CYS A 520 -14.02 2.06 19.73
N SER A 521 -13.52 0.83 19.64
CA SER A 521 -12.36 0.50 18.84
C SER A 521 -12.39 -0.97 18.38
N ALA A 522 -11.63 -1.28 17.33
CA ALA A 522 -11.06 -2.60 17.11
C ALA A 522 -10.07 -2.98 18.23
N THR A 523 -9.71 -4.27 18.30
CA THR A 523 -8.74 -4.79 19.26
C THR A 523 -7.36 -4.14 19.11
N VAL A 524 -6.86 -3.50 20.16
CA VAL A 524 -5.55 -2.83 20.22
C VAL A 524 -4.82 -3.16 21.52
N ALA A 525 -3.51 -2.91 21.61
CA ALA A 525 -2.70 -3.39 22.73
C ALA A 525 -2.85 -2.56 24.03
N ASN A 526 -3.10 -1.26 23.93
CA ASN A 526 -3.17 -0.33 25.06
C ASN A 526 -4.41 0.62 24.99
N PRO A 527 -5.64 0.10 24.85
CA PRO A 527 -6.84 0.91 24.63
C PRO A 527 -7.11 1.91 25.76
N GLU A 528 -7.00 1.47 27.02
CA GLU A 528 -7.27 2.30 28.19
C GLU A 528 -6.30 3.49 28.29
N GLU A 529 -5.00 3.25 28.15
CA GLU A 529 -3.94 4.26 28.14
C GLU A 529 -4.14 5.26 26.99
N HIS A 530 -4.46 4.76 25.78
CA HIS A 530 -4.73 5.62 24.63
C HIS A 530 -5.94 6.53 24.85
N MET A 531 -7.04 6.02 25.44
CA MET A 531 -8.19 6.84 25.82
C MET A 531 -7.80 7.93 26.83
N LYS A 532 -7.07 7.56 27.90
CA LYS A 532 -6.58 8.51 28.91
C LYS A 532 -5.75 9.63 28.26
N THR A 533 -4.86 9.29 27.34
CA THR A 533 -4.00 10.24 26.60
C THR A 533 -4.82 11.16 25.69
N ILE A 534 -5.75 10.62 24.88
CA ILE A 534 -6.59 11.40 23.95
C ILE A 534 -7.49 12.40 24.70
N PHE A 535 -8.28 11.97 25.69
CA PHE A 535 -9.22 12.86 26.38
C PHE A 535 -8.60 13.64 27.56
N GLY A 536 -7.40 13.24 28.01
CA GLY A 536 -6.74 13.81 29.18
C GLY A 536 -7.45 13.47 30.50
N VAL A 537 -8.11 12.31 30.60
CA VAL A 537 -8.92 11.89 31.76
C VAL A 537 -8.29 10.69 32.46
N GLU A 538 -8.35 10.63 33.79
CA GLU A 538 -7.74 9.53 34.57
C GLU A 538 -8.67 8.33 34.77
N GLN A 539 -9.98 8.57 34.87
CA GLN A 539 -10.97 7.54 35.19
C GLN A 539 -11.58 6.97 33.91
N VAL A 540 -11.09 5.80 33.51
CA VAL A 540 -11.55 5.03 32.35
C VAL A 540 -11.79 3.58 32.78
N LYS A 541 -12.82 2.95 32.21
CA LYS A 541 -13.08 1.50 32.28
C LYS A 541 -12.92 0.88 30.89
N LEU A 542 -12.26 -0.27 30.84
CA LEU A 542 -12.07 -1.07 29.62
C LEU A 542 -12.97 -2.30 29.66
N THR A 543 -13.66 -2.56 28.54
CA THR A 543 -14.31 -3.84 28.24
C THR A 543 -13.69 -4.40 26.95
N ASP A 544 -13.02 -5.55 27.04
CA ASP A 544 -12.14 -6.10 26.00
C ASP A 544 -12.52 -7.51 25.49
N PHE A 545 -13.48 -8.18 26.14
CA PHE A 545 -14.06 -9.44 25.68
C PHE A 545 -15.22 -9.22 24.70
N ASP A 546 -15.46 -10.20 23.81
CA ASP A 546 -16.53 -10.14 22.81
C ASP A 546 -17.55 -11.26 23.03
N GLY A 547 -18.78 -10.89 23.42
CA GLY A 547 -19.90 -11.80 23.59
C GLY A 547 -20.79 -11.95 22.34
N SER A 548 -20.42 -11.33 21.21
CA SER A 548 -21.22 -11.43 19.98
C SER A 548 -20.97 -12.76 19.24
N PRO A 549 -21.99 -13.31 18.53
CA PRO A 549 -21.86 -14.59 17.85
C PRO A 549 -21.04 -14.46 16.57
N SER A 550 -20.27 -15.51 16.26
CA SER A 550 -19.49 -15.62 15.02
C SER A 550 -19.74 -16.97 14.35
N GLY A 551 -19.95 -16.98 13.03
CA GLY A 551 -19.79 -18.19 12.23
C GLY A 551 -18.32 -18.58 12.04
N ARG A 552 -18.08 -19.76 11.47
CA ARG A 552 -16.74 -20.28 11.13
C ARG A 552 -16.04 -19.35 10.14
N LYS A 553 -14.82 -18.91 10.46
CA LYS A 553 -14.05 -17.99 9.60
C LYS A 553 -12.82 -18.70 9.05
N GLU A 554 -12.60 -18.62 7.74
CA GLU A 554 -11.41 -19.17 7.10
C GLU A 554 -10.51 -18.06 6.60
N PHE A 555 -9.21 -18.16 6.89
CA PHE A 555 -8.18 -17.25 6.42
C PHE A 555 -7.20 -18.01 5.53
N LEU A 556 -6.92 -17.46 4.34
CA LEU A 556 -5.97 -18.01 3.37
C LEU A 556 -4.86 -17.01 3.04
N CYS A 557 -3.62 -17.48 3.09
CA CYS A 557 -2.49 -16.84 2.42
C CYS A 557 -2.33 -17.43 1.01
N TRP A 558 -2.71 -16.66 -0.01
CA TRP A 558 -2.71 -17.04 -1.43
C TRP A 558 -1.52 -16.38 -2.13
N ASN A 559 -0.42 -17.11 -2.34
CA ASN A 559 0.74 -16.56 -3.02
C ASN A 559 0.57 -16.66 -4.54
N THR A 560 0.90 -15.59 -5.27
CA THR A 560 0.80 -15.59 -6.73
C THR A 560 1.67 -16.69 -7.34
N PRO A 561 1.16 -17.50 -8.29
CA PRO A 561 1.92 -18.60 -8.86
C PRO A 561 3.12 -18.09 -9.65
N PHE A 562 4.14 -18.92 -9.83
CA PHE A 562 5.21 -18.64 -10.80
C PHE A 562 4.62 -18.62 -12.22
N LYS A 563 5.13 -17.77 -13.11
CA LYS A 563 4.64 -17.66 -14.50
C LYS A 563 4.73 -19.00 -15.23
N ASP A 564 5.78 -19.75 -14.92
CA ASP A 564 5.93 -21.15 -15.25
C ASP A 564 5.92 -21.93 -13.92
N PRO A 565 4.85 -22.70 -13.59
CA PRO A 565 4.69 -23.28 -12.25
C PRO A 565 5.83 -24.19 -11.76
N GLY A 566 6.64 -24.72 -12.68
CA GLY A 566 7.84 -25.52 -12.37
C GLY A 566 9.17 -24.76 -12.32
N ASP A 567 9.20 -23.46 -12.63
CA ASP A 567 10.43 -22.64 -12.67
C ASP A 567 10.29 -21.39 -11.77
N PRO A 568 10.81 -21.44 -10.52
CA PRO A 568 10.85 -20.29 -9.63
C PRO A 568 11.62 -19.08 -10.19
N THR A 569 12.53 -19.28 -11.16
CA THR A 569 13.29 -18.20 -11.80
C THR A 569 12.48 -17.44 -12.86
N SER A 570 11.31 -17.95 -13.27
CA SER A 570 10.37 -17.23 -14.16
C SER A 570 9.75 -15.97 -13.50
N GLY A 571 9.84 -15.89 -12.17
CA GLY A 571 9.19 -14.87 -11.34
C GLY A 571 7.68 -15.15 -11.19
N ARG A 572 7.02 -14.40 -10.30
CA ARG A 572 5.57 -14.55 -10.08
C ARG A 572 4.73 -13.93 -11.20
N GLY A 573 3.52 -14.44 -11.37
CA GLY A 573 2.50 -13.93 -12.28
C GLY A 573 1.95 -12.56 -11.86
N ASP A 574 1.00 -12.02 -12.62
CA ASP A 574 0.37 -10.75 -12.29
C ASP A 574 -0.67 -10.92 -11.18
N CYS A 575 -0.42 -10.30 -10.02
CA CYS A 575 -1.28 -10.31 -8.85
C CYS A 575 -2.70 -9.80 -9.15
N MET A 576 -2.87 -8.83 -10.06
CA MET A 576 -4.18 -8.30 -10.42
C MET A 576 -5.01 -9.31 -11.22
N ALA A 577 -4.36 -10.05 -12.14
CA ALA A 577 -5.02 -11.09 -12.93
C ALA A 577 -5.40 -12.30 -12.06
N GLU A 578 -4.52 -12.73 -11.16
CA GLU A 578 -4.80 -13.85 -10.25
C GLU A 578 -5.92 -13.51 -9.25
N THR A 579 -5.91 -12.27 -8.72
CA THR A 579 -7.00 -11.74 -7.88
C THR A 579 -8.33 -11.73 -8.65
N ALA A 580 -8.33 -11.29 -9.91
CA ALA A 580 -9.54 -11.23 -10.74
C ALA A 580 -10.18 -12.61 -10.92
N LYS A 581 -9.39 -13.65 -11.22
CA LYS A 581 -9.88 -15.05 -11.28
C LYS A 581 -10.58 -15.46 -9.98
N LEU A 582 -9.89 -15.32 -8.85
CA LEU A 582 -10.42 -15.74 -7.54
C LEU A 582 -11.70 -14.97 -7.19
N PHE A 583 -11.72 -13.66 -7.41
CA PHE A 583 -12.87 -12.79 -7.21
C PHE A 583 -14.08 -13.23 -8.07
N CYS A 584 -13.88 -13.47 -9.37
CA CYS A 584 -14.93 -13.97 -10.26
C CYS A 584 -15.43 -15.37 -9.86
N GLN A 585 -14.53 -16.28 -9.51
CA GLN A 585 -14.88 -17.66 -9.14
C GLN A 585 -15.65 -17.75 -7.81
N LEU A 586 -15.39 -16.86 -6.85
CA LEU A 586 -16.19 -16.70 -5.63
C LEU A 586 -17.55 -16.07 -5.94
N MET A 587 -17.55 -14.96 -6.68
CA MET A 587 -18.77 -14.20 -7.00
C MET A 587 -19.80 -15.03 -7.79
N LEU A 588 -19.37 -15.79 -8.80
CA LEU A 588 -20.26 -16.63 -9.61
C LEU A 588 -20.90 -17.79 -8.82
N ARG A 589 -20.35 -18.13 -7.64
CA ARG A 589 -20.91 -19.11 -6.68
C ARG A 589 -21.82 -18.47 -5.62
N GLY A 590 -22.14 -17.19 -5.73
CA GLY A 590 -23.00 -16.46 -4.79
C GLY A 590 -22.28 -15.93 -3.55
N VAL A 591 -20.94 -15.90 -3.54
CA VAL A 591 -20.15 -15.33 -2.44
C VAL A 591 -20.00 -13.82 -2.63
N ARG A 592 -20.63 -12.99 -1.79
CA ARG A 592 -20.46 -11.54 -1.86
C ARG A 592 -19.07 -11.13 -1.38
N THR A 593 -18.28 -10.56 -2.27
CA THR A 593 -16.83 -10.43 -2.12
C THR A 593 -16.36 -8.98 -2.24
N ILE A 594 -15.61 -8.49 -1.26
CA ILE A 594 -14.89 -7.21 -1.37
C ILE A 594 -13.40 -7.47 -1.64
N ALA A 595 -12.78 -6.70 -2.54
CA ALA A 595 -11.34 -6.74 -2.80
C ALA A 595 -10.68 -5.41 -2.41
N PHE A 596 -9.80 -5.41 -1.42
CA PHE A 596 -9.07 -4.24 -0.94
C PHE A 596 -7.72 -4.07 -1.64
N CYS A 597 -7.54 -2.97 -2.34
CA CYS A 597 -6.30 -2.55 -3.00
C CYS A 597 -5.61 -1.40 -2.25
N ARG A 598 -4.26 -1.42 -2.15
CA ARG A 598 -3.50 -0.39 -1.41
C ARG A 598 -3.67 1.03 -1.98
N ILE A 599 -3.76 1.17 -3.31
CA ILE A 599 -3.80 2.47 -4.01
C ILE A 599 -4.91 2.56 -5.07
N ARG A 600 -5.39 3.78 -5.35
CA ARG A 600 -6.44 4.06 -6.36
C ARG A 600 -6.15 3.41 -7.73
N LYS A 601 -4.87 3.41 -8.17
CA LYS A 601 -4.45 2.79 -9.44
C LYS A 601 -4.58 1.26 -9.47
N GLN A 602 -4.38 0.57 -8.35
CA GLN A 602 -4.59 -0.88 -8.26
C GLN A 602 -6.09 -1.23 -8.26
N CYS A 603 -6.92 -0.40 -7.62
CA CYS A 603 -8.38 -0.55 -7.64
C CYS A 603 -8.93 -0.48 -9.08
N GLU A 604 -8.57 0.56 -9.84
CA GLU A 604 -8.97 0.69 -11.26
C GLU A 604 -8.36 -0.43 -12.15
N ALA A 605 -7.11 -0.85 -11.91
CA ALA A 605 -6.48 -1.93 -12.66
C ALA A 605 -7.14 -3.30 -12.41
N LEU A 606 -7.54 -3.59 -11.17
CA LEU A 606 -8.26 -4.82 -10.82
C LEU A 606 -9.68 -4.81 -11.41
N MET A 607 -10.37 -3.67 -11.48
CA MET A 607 -11.65 -3.55 -12.20
C MET A 607 -11.51 -3.88 -13.70
N VAL A 608 -10.44 -3.45 -14.36
CA VAL A 608 -10.15 -3.83 -15.75
C VAL A 608 -9.88 -5.34 -15.87
N ALA A 609 -9.14 -5.92 -14.92
CA ALA A 609 -8.87 -7.36 -14.91
C ALA A 609 -10.15 -8.18 -14.68
N VAL A 610 -11.02 -7.80 -13.74
CA VAL A 610 -12.33 -8.44 -13.48
C VAL A 610 -13.28 -8.31 -14.66
N LYS A 611 -13.36 -7.14 -15.32
CA LYS A 611 -14.13 -6.97 -16.57
C LYS A 611 -13.63 -7.89 -17.69
N THR A 612 -12.31 -8.05 -17.80
CA THR A 612 -11.68 -8.94 -18.77
C THR A 612 -12.00 -10.40 -18.46
N GLU A 613 -11.87 -10.82 -17.20
CA GLU A 613 -12.11 -12.21 -16.78
C GLU A 613 -13.59 -12.60 -16.88
N LEU A 614 -14.53 -11.70 -16.53
CA LEU A 614 -15.95 -11.94 -16.78
C LEU A 614 -16.29 -12.06 -18.28
N THR A 615 -15.51 -11.41 -19.15
CA THR A 615 -15.64 -11.58 -20.61
C THR A 615 -15.05 -12.91 -21.07
N ASN A 616 -13.89 -13.32 -20.54
CA ASN A 616 -13.26 -14.63 -20.80
C ASN A 616 -14.14 -15.83 -20.35
N LEU A 617 -14.89 -15.65 -19.26
CA LEU A 617 -15.82 -16.64 -18.71
C LEU A 617 -17.21 -16.61 -19.37
N GLU A 618 -17.40 -15.79 -20.41
CA GLU A 618 -18.67 -15.61 -21.13
C GLU A 618 -19.84 -15.10 -20.24
N ARG A 619 -19.52 -14.32 -19.19
CA ARG A 619 -20.47 -13.73 -18.20
C ARG A 619 -20.54 -12.19 -18.21
N PRO A 620 -20.71 -11.51 -19.36
CA PRO A 620 -20.71 -10.05 -19.42
C PRO A 620 -21.91 -9.41 -18.68
N GLU A 621 -23.01 -10.13 -18.48
CA GLU A 621 -24.21 -9.66 -17.77
C GLU A 621 -23.99 -9.48 -16.26
N VAL A 622 -22.91 -10.04 -15.72
CA VAL A 622 -22.50 -9.87 -14.32
C VAL A 622 -21.71 -8.57 -14.10
N ILE A 623 -21.13 -7.97 -15.15
CA ILE A 623 -20.29 -6.76 -15.05
C ILE A 623 -20.98 -5.60 -14.32
N PRO A 624 -22.27 -5.27 -14.54
CA PRO A 624 -22.97 -4.20 -13.80
C PRO A 624 -23.14 -4.48 -12.29
N ARG A 625 -22.94 -5.73 -11.85
CA ARG A 625 -23.01 -6.12 -10.42
C ARG A 625 -21.66 -6.01 -9.70
N VAL A 626 -20.65 -5.42 -10.36
CA VAL A 626 -19.33 -5.13 -9.81
C VAL A 626 -18.98 -3.66 -10.03
N MET A 627 -18.61 -2.97 -8.95
CA MET A 627 -18.15 -1.58 -8.99
C MET A 627 -16.86 -1.41 -8.20
N SER A 628 -16.06 -0.41 -8.55
CA SER A 628 -15.02 0.09 -7.64
C SER A 628 -15.57 1.11 -6.65
N TYR A 629 -14.87 1.31 -5.53
CA TYR A 629 -15.09 2.38 -4.57
C TYR A 629 -13.76 3.01 -4.16
N ARG A 630 -13.64 4.34 -4.30
CA ARG A 630 -12.48 5.12 -3.84
C ARG A 630 -12.86 6.56 -3.52
N GLY A 631 -12.16 7.16 -2.56
CA GLY A 631 -12.53 8.45 -1.96
C GLY A 631 -12.47 9.71 -2.85
N GLY A 632 -12.10 9.59 -4.14
CA GLY A 632 -12.18 10.70 -5.11
C GLY A 632 -13.48 10.74 -5.91
N TYR A 633 -14.28 9.66 -5.90
CA TYR A 633 -15.61 9.69 -6.51
C TYR A 633 -16.51 10.70 -5.79
N THR A 634 -17.48 11.28 -6.50
CA THR A 634 -18.29 12.37 -5.96
C THR A 634 -19.08 11.91 -4.72
N PRO A 635 -19.52 12.84 -3.87
CA PRO A 635 -20.43 12.50 -2.76
C PRO A 635 -21.75 11.87 -3.21
N GLN A 636 -22.13 11.97 -4.49
CA GLN A 636 -23.34 11.37 -5.04
C GLN A 636 -23.09 9.90 -5.43
N ASP A 637 -22.04 9.62 -6.22
CA ASP A 637 -21.70 8.25 -6.65
C ASP A 637 -21.44 7.33 -5.45
N ARG A 638 -20.73 7.83 -4.43
CA ARG A 638 -20.45 7.06 -3.22
C ARG A 638 -21.73 6.65 -2.48
N ARG A 639 -22.71 7.56 -2.37
CA ARG A 639 -24.05 7.30 -1.79
C ARG A 639 -24.95 6.45 -2.68
N GLU A 640 -24.57 6.19 -3.94
CA GLU A 640 -25.23 5.22 -4.81
C GLU A 640 -24.61 3.84 -4.64
N ILE A 641 -23.28 3.72 -4.75
CA ILE A 641 -22.54 2.46 -4.52
C ILE A 641 -22.81 1.90 -3.12
N GLU A 642 -22.76 2.74 -2.07
CA GLU A 642 -23.10 2.38 -0.68
C GLU A 642 -24.51 1.79 -0.56
N ARG A 643 -25.48 2.36 -1.29
CA ARG A 643 -26.88 1.93 -1.28
C ARG A 643 -27.07 0.63 -2.05
N GLU A 644 -26.48 0.49 -3.23
CA GLU A 644 -26.58 -0.74 -4.03
C GLU A 644 -25.88 -1.93 -3.39
N MET A 645 -24.82 -1.66 -2.63
CA MET A 645 -24.11 -2.63 -1.80
C MET A 645 -24.96 -3.06 -0.60
N PHE A 646 -25.61 -2.11 0.12
CA PHE A 646 -26.53 -2.41 1.21
C PHE A 646 -27.80 -3.15 0.75
N ASP A 647 -28.38 -2.75 -0.38
CA ASP A 647 -29.52 -3.39 -1.05
C ASP A 647 -29.19 -4.81 -1.55
N GLY A 648 -27.91 -5.22 -1.57
CA GLY A 648 -27.46 -6.52 -2.08
C GLY A 648 -27.52 -6.67 -3.61
N LYS A 649 -27.64 -5.56 -4.35
CA LYS A 649 -27.63 -5.55 -5.82
C LYS A 649 -26.25 -5.92 -6.37
N LEU A 650 -25.21 -5.32 -5.79
CA LEU A 650 -23.82 -5.63 -6.11
C LEU A 650 -23.41 -6.99 -5.52
N CYS A 651 -22.77 -7.82 -6.34
CA CYS A 651 -22.20 -9.10 -5.91
C CYS A 651 -20.73 -8.98 -5.50
N GLY A 652 -20.03 -7.95 -5.96
CA GLY A 652 -18.67 -7.67 -5.52
C GLY A 652 -18.27 -6.21 -5.66
N VAL A 653 -17.30 -5.79 -4.84
CA VAL A 653 -16.79 -4.41 -4.83
C VAL A 653 -15.27 -4.41 -4.76
N VAL A 654 -14.62 -3.58 -5.57
CA VAL A 654 -13.16 -3.34 -5.50
C VAL A 654 -12.90 -2.01 -4.82
N ALA A 655 -12.32 -2.02 -3.62
CA ALA A 655 -12.18 -0.84 -2.77
C ALA A 655 -10.72 -0.46 -2.52
N THR A 656 -10.45 0.82 -2.23
CA THR A 656 -9.28 1.17 -1.41
C THR A 656 -9.65 1.10 0.08
N SER A 657 -8.73 1.46 0.98
CA SER A 657 -8.99 1.61 2.43
C SER A 657 -10.12 2.59 2.81
N ALA A 658 -10.78 3.22 1.84
CA ALA A 658 -11.97 4.05 2.05
C ALA A 658 -13.20 3.25 2.57
N LEU A 659 -13.23 1.92 2.36
CA LEU A 659 -14.22 1.00 2.97
C LEU A 659 -13.66 0.13 4.11
N GLU A 660 -12.43 0.41 4.58
CA GLU A 660 -11.78 -0.35 5.66
C GLU A 660 -12.34 0.03 7.06
N LEU A 661 -12.84 1.27 7.20
CA LEU A 661 -13.31 1.86 8.45
C LEU A 661 -14.82 2.13 8.45
N GLY A 662 -15.47 1.91 9.58
CA GLY A 662 -16.86 2.33 9.81
C GLY A 662 -17.95 1.56 9.06
N VAL A 663 -18.17 1.91 7.78
CA VAL A 663 -19.42 1.73 7.00
C VAL A 663 -20.13 0.39 7.21
N ASP A 664 -21.47 0.41 7.33
CA ASP A 664 -22.28 -0.80 7.32
C ASP A 664 -22.52 -1.32 5.90
N ILE A 665 -21.48 -1.97 5.37
CA ILE A 665 -21.44 -2.65 4.08
C ILE A 665 -22.40 -3.88 4.01
N GLY A 666 -23.13 -4.18 5.09
CA GLY A 666 -23.96 -5.37 5.19
C GLY A 666 -23.14 -6.65 5.39
N SER A 667 -23.72 -7.79 5.02
CA SER A 667 -23.18 -9.13 5.32
C SER A 667 -22.26 -9.66 4.22
N LEU A 668 -21.05 -9.11 4.11
CA LEU A 668 -20.02 -9.69 3.23
C LEU A 668 -19.69 -11.14 3.61
N ASP A 669 -19.59 -11.99 2.60
CA ASP A 669 -19.26 -13.41 2.73
C ASP A 669 -17.73 -13.63 2.58
N ALA A 670 -17.06 -12.83 1.74
CA ALA A 670 -15.61 -12.88 1.54
C ALA A 670 -14.92 -11.50 1.48
N VAL A 671 -13.67 -11.46 1.95
CA VAL A 671 -12.70 -10.37 1.77
C VAL A 671 -11.48 -10.92 1.03
N ILE A 672 -10.97 -10.16 0.07
CA ILE A 672 -9.67 -10.37 -0.56
C ILE A 672 -8.81 -9.12 -0.31
N THR A 673 -7.64 -9.26 0.30
CA THR A 673 -6.67 -8.18 0.50
C THR A 673 -5.53 -8.35 -0.52
N VAL A 674 -5.39 -7.37 -1.41
CA VAL A 674 -4.47 -7.42 -2.56
C VAL A 674 -3.11 -6.84 -2.16
N GLY A 675 -2.25 -7.73 -1.69
CA GLY A 675 -0.97 -7.43 -1.07
C GLY A 675 -1.08 -6.97 0.38
N PHE A 676 -0.08 -7.29 1.20
CA PHE A 676 -0.08 -6.98 2.64
C PHE A 676 -0.35 -5.48 2.93
N PRO A 677 -1.35 -5.11 3.74
CA PRO A 677 -1.87 -3.73 3.80
C PRO A 677 -1.09 -2.85 4.81
N TYR A 678 0.23 -2.74 4.62
CA TYR A 678 1.20 -1.99 5.45
C TYR A 678 1.35 -2.45 6.91
N THR A 679 0.28 -2.80 7.63
CA THR A 679 0.34 -3.30 9.01
C THR A 679 -0.59 -4.50 9.22
N ILE A 680 -0.29 -5.30 10.26
CA ILE A 680 -1.14 -6.42 10.69
C ILE A 680 -2.50 -5.92 11.22
N ALA A 681 -2.56 -4.71 11.79
CA ALA A 681 -3.82 -4.13 12.28
C ALA A 681 -4.79 -3.84 11.12
N ASN A 682 -4.31 -3.21 10.05
CA ASN A 682 -5.08 -2.98 8.82
C ASN A 682 -5.59 -4.30 8.22
N LEU A 683 -4.74 -5.34 8.16
CA LEU A 683 -5.13 -6.67 7.66
C LEU A 683 -6.24 -7.31 8.49
N ARG A 684 -6.14 -7.23 9.83
CA ARG A 684 -7.16 -7.73 10.76
C ARG A 684 -8.48 -6.96 10.62
N GLN A 685 -8.43 -5.64 10.39
CA GLN A 685 -9.62 -4.80 10.15
C GLN A 685 -10.30 -5.12 8.81
N GLN A 686 -9.54 -5.22 7.71
CA GLN A 686 -10.05 -5.61 6.40
C GLN A 686 -10.71 -6.99 6.45
N SER A 687 -10.02 -7.99 7.02
CA SER A 687 -10.56 -9.34 7.22
C SER A 687 -11.85 -9.35 8.02
N GLY A 688 -11.93 -8.51 9.05
CA GLY A 688 -13.12 -8.35 9.91
C GLY A 688 -14.34 -7.70 9.23
N ARG A 689 -14.28 -7.35 7.95
CA ARG A 689 -15.45 -6.87 7.19
C ARG A 689 -16.37 -8.02 6.72
N ALA A 690 -15.84 -9.24 6.57
CA ALA A 690 -16.62 -10.45 6.25
C ALA A 690 -17.02 -11.27 7.50
N GLY A 691 -18.08 -12.06 7.39
CA GLY A 691 -18.54 -12.95 8.47
C GLY A 691 -19.32 -12.25 9.57
N ARG A 692 -20.32 -11.45 9.17
CA ARG A 692 -21.29 -10.85 10.10
C ARG A 692 -22.42 -11.85 10.41
N ARG A 693 -22.74 -12.02 11.71
CA ARG A 693 -23.66 -13.04 12.25
C ARG A 693 -23.11 -14.47 12.08
N ASN A 694 -23.93 -15.48 12.36
CA ASN A 694 -23.60 -16.90 12.39
C ASN A 694 -23.30 -17.53 11.00
N LYS A 695 -23.07 -16.72 9.94
CA LYS A 695 -22.65 -17.23 8.63
C LYS A 695 -21.15 -17.47 8.60
N ASP A 696 -20.73 -18.49 7.87
CA ASP A 696 -19.33 -18.74 7.55
C ASP A 696 -18.74 -17.66 6.64
N SER A 697 -17.43 -17.44 6.70
CA SER A 697 -16.77 -16.42 5.90
C SER A 697 -15.34 -16.74 5.50
N LEU A 698 -14.87 -16.00 4.48
CA LEU A 698 -13.53 -16.13 3.91
C LEU A 698 -12.75 -14.80 4.00
N SER A 699 -11.47 -14.87 4.37
CA SER A 699 -10.49 -13.80 4.17
C SER A 699 -9.31 -14.36 3.37
N VAL A 700 -8.88 -13.68 2.31
CA VAL A 700 -7.74 -14.09 1.49
C VAL A 700 -6.73 -12.96 1.39
N LEU A 701 -5.53 -13.15 1.92
CA LEU A 701 -4.39 -12.29 1.63
C LEU A 701 -3.72 -12.80 0.34
N VAL A 702 -3.78 -12.02 -0.74
CA VAL A 702 -3.09 -12.35 -2.01
C VAL A 702 -1.69 -11.73 -1.99
N GLY A 703 -0.64 -12.54 -2.09
CA GLY A 703 0.75 -12.09 -2.06
C GLY A 703 1.29 -11.72 -3.44
N ASP A 704 1.69 -10.45 -3.61
CA ASP A 704 2.41 -9.96 -4.79
C ASP A 704 3.93 -10.24 -4.65
N SER A 705 4.67 -9.94 -5.69
CA SER A 705 6.14 -10.02 -5.83
C SER A 705 6.97 -9.14 -4.88
N PHE A 706 6.35 -8.31 -4.04
CA PHE A 706 7.06 -7.42 -3.10
C PHE A 706 7.70 -8.19 -1.93
N PRO A 707 8.87 -7.75 -1.40
CA PRO A 707 9.55 -8.42 -0.28
C PRO A 707 8.69 -8.63 0.97
N THR A 708 7.82 -7.66 1.31
CA THR A 708 6.87 -7.73 2.43
C THR A 708 5.94 -8.91 2.31
N ASP A 709 5.27 -9.01 1.16
CA ASP A 709 4.30 -10.04 0.83
C ASP A 709 4.97 -11.41 0.85
N GLN A 710 6.16 -11.52 0.25
CA GLN A 710 6.91 -12.77 0.20
C GLN A 710 7.43 -13.23 1.57
N TYR A 711 7.76 -12.30 2.46
CA TYR A 711 8.10 -12.62 3.85
C TYR A 711 6.90 -13.22 4.59
N TYR A 712 5.72 -12.59 4.52
CA TYR A 712 4.50 -13.12 5.18
C TYR A 712 3.97 -14.40 4.52
N MET A 713 4.10 -14.55 3.20
CA MET A 713 3.78 -15.79 2.49
C MET A 713 4.75 -16.95 2.81
N SER A 714 5.92 -16.65 3.39
CA SER A 714 6.88 -17.64 3.88
C SER A 714 6.74 -17.91 5.39
N ASN A 715 6.09 -17.01 6.14
CA ASN A 715 5.93 -17.06 7.59
C ASN A 715 4.48 -16.68 7.99
N PRO A 716 3.45 -17.41 7.52
CA PRO A 716 2.05 -17.01 7.69
C PRO A 716 1.62 -16.94 9.16
N ASP A 717 2.22 -17.76 10.03
CA ASP A 717 1.95 -17.78 11.47
C ASP A 717 2.20 -16.45 12.18
N GLU A 718 3.07 -15.60 11.64
CA GLU A 718 3.32 -14.27 12.21
C GLU A 718 2.14 -13.32 12.08
N ILE A 719 1.28 -13.52 11.06
CA ILE A 719 0.05 -12.73 10.86
C ILE A 719 -0.90 -12.90 12.05
N PHE A 720 -0.86 -14.07 12.71
CA PHE A 720 -1.73 -14.43 13.83
C PHE A 720 -1.03 -14.26 15.18
N THR A 721 0.25 -14.60 15.27
CA THR A 721 1.01 -14.61 16.54
C THR A 721 1.61 -13.26 16.92
N LYS A 722 1.90 -12.35 15.98
CA LYS A 722 2.38 -11.01 16.34
C LYS A 722 1.28 -10.21 17.06
N PRO A 723 1.58 -9.55 18.20
CA PRO A 723 0.63 -8.67 18.87
C PRO A 723 0.32 -7.45 17.99
N ASN A 724 -0.82 -6.80 18.24
CA ASN A 724 -1.08 -5.48 17.65
C ASN A 724 -0.05 -4.47 18.19
N CYS A 725 0.36 -3.51 17.37
CA CYS A 725 1.23 -2.42 17.84
C CYS A 725 0.51 -1.60 18.93
N ALA A 726 1.27 -1.08 19.89
CA ALA A 726 0.77 -0.08 20.82
C ALA A 726 0.42 1.21 20.06
N LEU A 727 -0.71 1.82 20.42
CA LEU A 727 -1.06 3.16 19.98
C LEU A 727 -0.25 4.16 20.79
N GLN A 728 0.36 5.12 20.10
CA GLN A 728 1.17 6.16 20.70
C GLN A 728 0.80 7.52 20.11
N VAL A 729 0.93 8.56 20.91
CA VAL A 729 0.60 9.96 20.59
C VAL A 729 1.65 10.86 21.24
N ASP A 730 2.25 11.74 20.44
CA ASP A 730 3.21 12.74 20.93
C ASP A 730 2.46 14.01 21.38
N LEU A 731 2.49 14.32 22.67
CA LEU A 731 1.93 15.54 23.25
C LEU A 731 3.00 16.61 23.56
N GLU A 732 4.28 16.33 23.27
CA GLU A 732 5.41 17.24 23.46
C GLU A 732 5.85 17.92 22.16
N ASN A 733 5.30 17.51 21.01
CA ASN A 733 5.52 18.15 19.71
C ASN A 733 5.14 19.65 19.73
N MET A 734 6.16 20.49 19.85
CA MET A 734 6.03 21.94 20.06
C MET A 734 5.19 22.65 18.98
N LEU A 735 5.24 22.19 17.71
CA LEU A 735 4.48 22.80 16.62
C LEU A 735 2.97 22.55 16.78
N VAL A 736 2.60 21.32 17.15
CA VAL A 736 1.21 20.94 17.42
C VAL A 736 0.71 21.64 18.68
N VAL A 737 1.51 21.59 19.76
CA VAL A 737 1.17 22.22 21.05
C VAL A 737 0.96 23.72 20.88
N GLU A 738 1.88 24.43 20.20
CA GLU A 738 1.73 25.86 19.92
C GLU A 738 0.47 26.15 19.11
N GLY A 739 0.27 25.46 17.99
CA GLY A 739 -0.89 25.68 17.14
C GLY A 739 -2.22 25.54 17.89
N HIS A 740 -2.36 24.50 18.71
CA HIS A 740 -3.58 24.32 19.51
C HIS A 740 -3.71 25.31 20.68
N ILE A 741 -2.62 25.82 21.27
CA ILE A 741 -2.67 26.90 22.27
C ILE A 741 -3.08 28.23 21.62
N GLN A 742 -2.54 28.57 20.44
CA GLN A 742 -2.93 29.77 19.69
C GLN A 742 -4.43 29.71 19.29
N CYS A 743 -4.94 28.52 18.94
CA CYS A 743 -6.39 28.31 18.76
C CYS A 743 -7.16 28.47 20.08
N ALA A 744 -6.71 27.86 21.17
CA ALA A 744 -7.40 27.94 22.46
C ALA A 744 -7.49 29.38 22.99
N ALA A 745 -6.48 30.20 22.74
CA ALA A 745 -6.46 31.62 23.09
C ALA A 745 -7.34 32.51 22.19
N TYR A 746 -7.86 31.98 21.07
CA TYR A 746 -8.89 32.61 20.25
C TYR A 746 -10.29 32.35 20.85
N GLU A 747 -10.54 31.10 21.25
CA GLU A 747 -11.79 30.63 21.88
C GLU A 747 -12.03 31.30 23.24
N MET A 748 -10.98 31.40 24.06
CA MET A 748 -11.02 32.04 25.37
C MET A 748 -9.59 32.37 25.83
N PRO A 749 -9.29 33.60 26.31
CA PRO A 749 -7.95 34.00 26.75
C PRO A 749 -7.32 33.00 27.73
N ILE A 750 -6.04 32.70 27.55
CA ILE A 750 -5.32 31.66 28.30
C ILE A 750 -4.90 32.19 29.69
N ASN A 751 -5.18 31.39 30.73
CA ASN A 751 -4.71 31.60 32.10
C ASN A 751 -3.81 30.42 32.50
N LEU A 752 -2.55 30.73 32.86
CA LEU A 752 -1.52 29.74 33.16
C LEU A 752 -1.84 28.82 34.36
N GLU A 753 -2.63 29.28 35.33
CA GLU A 753 -2.94 28.47 36.52
C GLU A 753 -4.05 27.46 36.26
N THR A 754 -5.09 27.85 35.50
CA THR A 754 -6.25 26.98 35.21
C THR A 754 -6.06 26.13 33.97
N ASP A 755 -5.34 26.61 32.96
CA ASP A 755 -5.22 25.92 31.67
C ASP A 755 -4.06 24.90 31.62
N ALA A 756 -3.20 24.88 32.64
CA ALA A 756 -2.11 23.91 32.78
C ALA A 756 -2.59 22.45 32.91
N GLU A 757 -3.80 22.20 33.44
CA GLU A 757 -4.42 20.87 33.46
C GLU A 757 -4.60 20.31 32.04
N TYR A 758 -4.93 21.18 31.08
CA TYR A 758 -5.23 20.80 29.71
C TYR A 758 -3.97 20.72 28.84
N PHE A 759 -3.11 21.74 28.88
CA PHE A 759 -1.97 21.88 27.95
C PHE A 759 -0.60 21.50 28.54
N GLY A 760 -0.54 21.12 29.83
CA GLY A 760 0.67 20.66 30.49
C GLY A 760 1.74 21.74 30.69
N SER A 761 2.96 21.30 30.99
CA SER A 761 4.09 22.18 31.38
C SER A 761 4.53 23.16 30.28
N LEU A 762 4.48 22.74 29.02
CA LEU A 762 4.90 23.52 27.85
C LEU A 762 4.09 24.82 27.65
N LEU A 763 2.85 24.87 28.14
CA LEU A 763 2.00 26.07 28.14
C LEU A 763 2.74 27.29 28.71
N SER A 764 3.43 27.10 29.84
CA SER A 764 4.14 28.18 30.55
C SER A 764 5.30 28.77 29.76
N LYS A 765 5.90 27.99 28.85
CA LYS A 765 6.98 28.41 27.95
C LYS A 765 6.40 29.13 26.72
N ILE A 766 5.51 28.45 26.00
CA ILE A 766 4.91 28.94 24.75
C ILE A 766 4.15 30.26 24.96
N ALA A 767 3.44 30.40 26.07
CA ALA A 767 2.74 31.64 26.40
C ALA A 767 3.69 32.84 26.61
N ARG A 768 4.88 32.62 27.18
CA ARG A 768 5.86 33.70 27.42
C ARG A 768 6.66 34.05 26.17
N GLU A 769 6.95 33.06 25.33
CA GLU A 769 7.82 33.23 24.16
C GLU A 769 7.07 33.58 22.86
N ARG A 770 5.81 33.16 22.71
CA ARG A 770 5.11 33.17 21.40
C ARG A 770 3.70 33.74 21.41
N MET A 771 3.19 34.21 22.55
CA MET A 771 1.85 34.78 22.68
C MET A 771 1.87 36.22 23.20
N ARG A 772 0.79 36.97 22.98
CA ARG A 772 0.64 38.34 23.48
C ARG A 772 -0.01 38.33 24.86
N ARG A 773 0.49 39.14 25.79
CA ARG A 773 -0.04 39.22 27.15
C ARG A 773 -0.75 40.56 27.37
N ASP A 774 -1.95 40.52 27.94
CA ASP A 774 -2.69 41.74 28.32
C ASP A 774 -2.41 42.18 29.78
N LYS A 775 -2.86 43.38 30.12
CA LYS A 775 -2.66 44.05 31.42
C LYS A 775 -3.17 43.24 32.60
N ASP A 776 -4.31 42.56 32.43
CA ASP A 776 -4.93 41.69 33.43
C ASP A 776 -4.24 40.31 33.53
N GLY A 777 -3.16 40.10 32.76
CA GLY A 777 -2.26 38.96 32.88
C GLY A 777 -2.56 37.78 31.96
N PHE A 778 -3.73 37.78 31.30
CA PHE A 778 -4.15 36.77 30.32
C PHE A 778 -3.29 36.76 29.05
N TYR A 779 -3.28 35.62 28.36
CA TYR A 779 -2.56 35.42 27.10
C TYR A 779 -3.50 35.24 25.91
N HIS A 780 -3.18 35.93 24.82
CA HIS A 780 -3.97 36.08 23.60
C HIS A 780 -3.15 35.70 22.35
N VAL A 781 -3.87 35.42 21.27
CA VAL A 781 -3.34 34.98 19.97
C VAL A 781 -2.28 35.95 19.41
N ASN A 782 -1.19 35.39 18.91
CA ASN A 782 -0.18 36.10 18.12
C ASN A 782 -0.76 36.57 16.76
N GLU A 783 -0.33 37.72 16.25
CA GLU A 783 -0.85 38.30 14.99
C GLU A 783 -0.69 37.36 13.79
N ARG A 784 0.39 36.56 13.77
CA ARG A 784 0.67 35.56 12.74
C ARG A 784 -0.46 34.56 12.48
N PHE A 785 -1.31 34.29 13.47
CA PHE A 785 -2.41 33.31 13.37
C PHE A 785 -3.78 33.96 13.16
N LEU A 786 -3.89 35.29 13.17
CA LEU A 786 -5.15 35.99 12.89
C LEU A 786 -5.41 36.09 11.37
N PRO A 787 -6.68 36.10 10.93
CA PRO A 787 -7.91 36.21 11.71
C PRO A 787 -8.52 34.87 12.20
N GLN A 788 -8.02 33.71 11.75
CA GLN A 788 -8.57 32.38 12.11
C GLN A 788 -7.47 31.33 12.32
N PRO A 789 -6.96 31.15 13.56
CA PRO A 789 -5.88 30.20 13.86
C PRO A 789 -6.21 28.76 13.46
N SER A 790 -7.49 28.37 13.56
CA SER A 790 -8.00 27.05 13.23
C SER A 790 -7.94 26.67 11.74
N ARG A 791 -7.63 27.62 10.85
CA ARG A 791 -7.28 27.33 9.45
C ARG A 791 -5.77 27.20 9.23
N THR A 792 -4.96 27.89 10.02
CA THR A 792 -3.50 27.80 9.98
C THR A 792 -3.00 26.45 10.52
N VAL A 793 -3.73 25.86 11.48
CA VAL A 793 -3.38 24.58 12.12
C VAL A 793 -4.08 23.41 11.40
N ALA A 794 -3.52 22.99 10.27
CA ALA A 794 -4.02 21.85 9.51
C ALA A 794 -3.88 20.54 10.30
N ILE A 795 -5.00 19.99 10.80
CA ILE A 795 -5.01 18.73 11.59
C ILE A 795 -4.93 17.47 10.71
N ARG A 796 -5.18 17.62 9.41
CA ARG A 796 -5.00 16.60 8.36
C ARG A 796 -4.37 17.26 7.14
N ASP A 797 -3.60 16.46 6.40
CA ASP A 797 -3.02 16.82 5.10
C ASP A 797 -4.14 16.91 4.04
N THR A 798 -4.84 18.05 4.02
CA THR A 798 -6.04 18.29 3.21
C THR A 798 -5.78 19.51 2.33
N GLU A 799 -5.57 19.29 1.04
CA GLU A 799 -5.40 20.37 0.06
C GLU A 799 -6.73 21.12 -0.12
N GLU A 800 -6.74 22.45 0.04
CA GLU A 800 -7.94 23.27 -0.22
C GLU A 800 -8.32 23.26 -1.73
N ASP A 801 -7.33 23.04 -2.61
CA ASP A 801 -7.46 23.07 -4.06
C ASP A 801 -7.78 21.68 -4.64
N HIS A 802 -8.86 21.57 -5.41
CA HIS A 802 -9.30 20.34 -6.09
C HIS A 802 -9.61 20.60 -7.57
N PHE A 803 -9.23 19.68 -8.44
CA PHE A 803 -9.57 19.69 -9.87
C PHE A 803 -10.87 18.93 -10.13
N ALA A 804 -11.83 19.56 -10.80
CA ALA A 804 -13.06 18.91 -11.26
C ALA A 804 -12.84 18.21 -12.61
N ILE A 805 -13.06 16.90 -12.68
CA ILE A 805 -12.96 16.11 -13.91
C ILE A 805 -14.35 16.01 -14.54
N ILE A 806 -14.53 16.60 -15.73
CA ILE A 806 -15.82 16.78 -16.39
C ILE A 806 -15.90 15.90 -17.65
N ASP A 807 -16.87 14.98 -17.68
CA ASP A 807 -17.24 14.25 -18.88
C ASP A 807 -17.94 15.17 -19.88
N THR A 808 -17.34 15.28 -21.07
CA THR A 808 -17.82 16.07 -22.22
C THR A 808 -18.40 15.20 -23.34
N THR A 809 -18.44 13.87 -23.16
CA THR A 809 -18.90 12.90 -24.16
C THR A 809 -20.31 13.23 -24.65
N ASN A 810 -20.49 13.32 -25.97
CA ASN A 810 -21.75 13.64 -26.63
C ASN A 810 -22.43 14.93 -26.13
N GLY A 811 -21.65 15.91 -25.64
CA GLY A 811 -22.17 17.19 -25.15
C GLY A 811 -22.76 17.14 -23.73
N LYS A 812 -22.56 16.03 -22.99
CA LYS A 812 -22.74 16.03 -21.53
C LYS A 812 -21.76 17.02 -20.88
N ASN A 813 -22.05 17.41 -19.64
CA ASN A 813 -21.16 18.22 -18.81
C ASN A 813 -21.34 17.76 -17.35
N THR A 814 -20.87 16.55 -17.05
CA THR A 814 -21.09 15.89 -15.76
C THR A 814 -19.75 15.70 -15.05
N VAL A 815 -19.65 16.08 -13.77
CA VAL A 815 -18.45 15.84 -12.96
C VAL A 815 -18.37 14.35 -12.61
N LEU A 816 -17.25 13.70 -12.92
CA LEU A 816 -16.98 12.28 -12.62
C LEU A 816 -16.20 12.08 -11.32
N GLU A 817 -15.27 12.97 -11.02
CA GLU A 817 -14.33 12.85 -9.90
C GLU A 817 -13.77 14.24 -9.55
N GLU A 818 -13.52 14.45 -8.26
CA GLU A 818 -12.76 15.58 -7.73
C GLU A 818 -11.37 15.06 -7.32
N LEU A 819 -10.31 15.74 -7.78
CA LEU A 819 -8.93 15.28 -7.60
C LEU A 819 -8.02 16.33 -6.95
N GLU A 820 -7.38 15.93 -5.86
CA GLU A 820 -6.35 16.69 -5.14
C GLU A 820 -5.31 17.30 -6.10
N ALA A 821 -5.01 18.60 -5.95
CA ALA A 821 -4.15 19.35 -6.85
C ALA A 821 -2.75 18.72 -7.00
N SER A 822 -2.15 18.21 -5.93
CA SER A 822 -0.86 17.52 -5.96
C SER A 822 -0.85 16.25 -6.81
N ARG A 823 -2.02 15.69 -7.16
CA ARG A 823 -2.16 14.47 -7.97
C ARG A 823 -2.62 14.72 -9.40
N ALA A 824 -3.29 15.84 -9.65
CA ALA A 824 -3.75 16.23 -10.98
C ALA A 824 -2.59 16.19 -12.00
N PHE A 825 -1.48 16.86 -11.70
CA PHE A 825 -0.28 16.91 -12.57
C PHE A 825 0.41 15.56 -12.84
N PHE A 826 0.09 14.49 -12.08
CA PHE A 826 0.66 13.15 -12.26
C PHE A 826 -0.30 12.16 -12.95
N THR A 827 -1.54 12.58 -13.25
CA THR A 827 -2.59 11.69 -13.76
C THR A 827 -3.39 12.30 -14.91
N LEU A 828 -3.56 13.61 -14.92
CA LEU A 828 -4.25 14.39 -15.95
C LEU A 828 -3.19 15.04 -16.85
N TYR A 829 -3.21 14.66 -18.13
CA TYR A 829 -2.31 15.14 -19.17
C TYR A 829 -3.11 15.36 -20.44
N ASP A 830 -2.87 16.44 -21.18
CA ASP A 830 -3.50 16.59 -22.49
C ASP A 830 -3.13 15.44 -23.44
N GLY A 831 -4.15 14.80 -24.02
CA GLY A 831 -3.98 13.58 -24.82
C GLY A 831 -3.64 12.31 -24.01
N GLY A 832 -3.72 12.36 -22.68
CA GLY A 832 -3.54 11.24 -21.78
C GLY A 832 -4.84 10.48 -21.48
N ILE A 833 -4.71 9.25 -20.97
CA ILE A 833 -5.83 8.41 -20.55
C ILE A 833 -6.02 8.49 -19.03
N PHE A 834 -7.24 8.84 -18.63
CA PHE A 834 -7.78 8.75 -17.29
C PHE A 834 -8.61 7.46 -17.14
N LEU A 835 -8.66 6.88 -15.93
CA LEU A 835 -9.38 5.65 -15.62
C LEU A 835 -10.40 5.89 -14.50
N HIS A 836 -11.65 5.53 -14.76
CA HIS A 836 -12.75 5.66 -13.81
C HIS A 836 -13.70 4.46 -13.96
N GLN A 837 -13.94 3.70 -12.88
CA GLN A 837 -14.74 2.46 -12.89
C GLN A 837 -14.23 1.42 -13.92
N GLY A 838 -12.92 1.38 -14.18
CA GLY A 838 -12.29 0.56 -15.22
C GLY A 838 -12.63 0.97 -16.66
N ASN A 839 -13.26 2.13 -16.86
CA ASN A 839 -13.52 2.71 -18.18
C ASN A 839 -12.40 3.72 -18.54
N THR A 840 -12.07 3.79 -19.83
CA THR A 840 -11.03 4.69 -20.36
C THR A 840 -11.62 6.01 -20.85
N TYR A 841 -11.00 7.12 -20.43
CA TYR A 841 -11.38 8.47 -20.84
C TYR A 841 -10.15 9.21 -21.36
N LEU A 842 -10.24 9.86 -22.51
CA LEU A 842 -9.20 10.71 -23.07
C LEU A 842 -9.33 12.12 -22.51
N VAL A 843 -8.29 12.63 -21.86
CA VAL A 843 -8.19 14.03 -21.42
C VAL A 843 -7.97 14.92 -22.65
N LYS A 844 -8.89 15.87 -22.86
CA LYS A 844 -8.90 16.79 -24.00
C LYS A 844 -8.26 18.14 -23.69
N GLU A 845 -8.44 18.61 -22.46
CA GLU A 845 -8.04 19.94 -21.99
C GLU A 845 -7.86 19.91 -20.46
N PHE A 846 -6.63 20.13 -20.00
CA PHE A 846 -6.28 20.30 -18.59
C PHE A 846 -6.05 21.78 -18.26
N SER A 847 -7.03 22.43 -17.63
CA SER A 847 -7.00 23.87 -17.33
C SER A 847 -6.63 24.13 -15.88
N GLN A 848 -5.36 24.49 -15.66
CA GLN A 848 -4.80 24.82 -14.35
C GLN A 848 -5.46 26.08 -13.75
N GLU A 849 -5.62 27.15 -14.53
CA GLU A 849 -6.25 28.41 -14.10
C GLU A 849 -7.71 28.25 -13.63
N ARG A 850 -8.40 27.21 -14.11
CA ARG A 850 -9.83 26.96 -13.86
C ARG A 850 -10.08 25.74 -12.99
N MET A 851 -9.02 25.07 -12.51
CA MET A 851 -9.08 23.85 -11.70
C MET A 851 -10.01 22.78 -12.31
N LEU A 852 -9.91 22.54 -13.61
CA LEU A 852 -10.75 21.56 -14.30
C LEU A 852 -10.02 20.78 -15.39
N ALA A 853 -10.50 19.56 -15.66
CA ALA A 853 -10.07 18.73 -16.76
C ALA A 853 -11.27 18.22 -17.55
N LYS A 854 -11.31 18.47 -18.87
CA LYS A 854 -12.34 17.94 -19.76
C LYS A 854 -11.90 16.59 -20.30
N VAL A 855 -12.78 15.60 -20.21
CA VAL A 855 -12.52 14.24 -20.68
C VAL A 855 -13.62 13.75 -21.63
N GLU A 856 -13.28 12.83 -22.51
CA GLU A 856 -14.20 12.14 -23.43
C GLU A 856 -14.02 10.62 -23.28
N TYR A 857 -15.11 9.87 -23.17
CA TYR A 857 -15.09 8.41 -23.12
C TYR A 857 -14.59 7.84 -24.45
N VAL A 858 -13.57 6.99 -24.37
CA VAL A 858 -12.96 6.34 -25.54
C VAL A 858 -12.80 4.84 -25.26
N LYS A 859 -12.71 4.03 -26.32
CA LYS A 859 -12.27 2.62 -26.20
C LYS A 859 -10.89 2.51 -26.84
N VAL A 860 -9.88 2.23 -26.01
CA VAL A 860 -8.47 2.10 -26.44
C VAL A 860 -7.77 0.96 -25.72
N ASP A 861 -6.83 0.32 -26.41
CA ASP A 861 -6.00 -0.77 -25.87
C ASP A 861 -4.71 -0.30 -25.16
N TRP A 862 -4.55 1.02 -25.00
CA TRP A 862 -3.38 1.63 -24.35
C TRP A 862 -3.77 2.50 -23.15
N THR A 863 -2.85 2.64 -22.21
CA THR A 863 -2.97 3.46 -21.00
C THR A 863 -1.73 4.35 -20.84
N THR A 864 -1.72 5.22 -19.83
CA THR A 864 -0.63 6.17 -19.57
C THR A 864 0.27 5.76 -18.41
N GLN A 865 1.56 6.08 -18.54
CA GLN A 865 2.53 6.03 -17.46
C GLN A 865 3.28 7.36 -17.39
N GLN A 866 3.20 8.04 -16.24
CA GLN A 866 3.89 9.30 -15.97
C GLN A 866 5.40 9.23 -16.24
N ARG A 867 5.99 10.35 -16.65
CA ARG A 867 7.44 10.54 -16.75
C ARG A 867 7.82 11.74 -15.89
N ASP A 868 8.23 11.45 -14.66
CA ASP A 868 8.59 12.46 -13.67
C ASP A 868 10.02 12.29 -13.12
N TYR A 869 10.45 13.30 -12.37
CA TYR A 869 11.50 13.18 -11.38
C TYR A 869 11.18 14.09 -10.19
N THR A 870 11.83 13.81 -9.05
CA THR A 870 11.75 14.62 -7.84
C THR A 870 13.18 14.95 -7.41
N ASP A 871 13.54 16.24 -7.40
CA ASP A 871 14.71 16.77 -6.71
C ASP A 871 14.37 17.02 -5.23
N ILE A 872 15.33 16.81 -4.33
CA ILE A 872 15.19 16.99 -2.89
C ILE A 872 16.46 17.68 -2.39
N ASP A 873 16.43 19.02 -2.44
CA ASP A 873 17.60 19.88 -2.22
C ASP A 873 17.45 20.65 -0.89
N PRO A 874 18.30 20.41 0.11
CA PRO A 874 18.42 21.29 1.27
C PRO A 874 18.78 22.72 0.87
N VAL A 875 18.03 23.70 1.38
CA VAL A 875 18.13 25.11 0.94
C VAL A 875 19.14 25.88 1.78
N GLU A 876 19.04 25.75 3.10
CA GLU A 876 19.89 26.44 4.07
C GLU A 876 19.95 25.64 5.37
N THR A 877 21.05 25.82 6.11
CA THR A 877 21.32 25.12 7.37
C THR A 877 20.85 25.98 8.54
N GLU A 878 19.98 25.42 9.38
CA GLU A 878 19.46 26.06 10.60
C GLU A 878 20.14 25.53 11.87
N ALA A 879 20.45 24.22 11.92
CA ALA A 879 21.11 23.59 13.05
C ALA A 879 22.15 22.56 12.60
N ILE A 880 23.21 22.38 13.41
CA ILE A 880 24.32 21.45 13.16
C ILE A 880 24.59 20.61 14.40
N ARG A 881 24.66 19.29 14.22
CA ARG A 881 25.06 18.32 15.27
C ARG A 881 26.30 17.55 14.81
N ARG A 882 27.32 17.46 15.67
CA ARG A 882 28.51 16.62 15.40
C ARG A 882 28.22 15.18 15.83
N ILE A 883 28.62 14.19 15.03
CA ILE A 883 28.44 12.78 15.40
C ILE A 883 29.56 12.37 16.38
N PRO A 884 29.25 11.86 17.59
CA PRO A 884 30.27 11.47 18.57
C PRO A 884 31.25 10.43 18.00
N GLY A 885 32.55 10.69 18.12
CA GLY A 885 33.61 9.82 17.61
C GLY A 885 33.90 9.95 16.11
N SER A 886 33.22 10.84 15.39
CA SER A 886 33.39 11.05 13.94
C SER A 886 33.79 12.48 13.59
N ARG A 887 34.29 12.68 12.36
CA ARG A 887 34.43 13.99 11.71
C ARG A 887 33.12 14.44 11.03
N SER A 888 32.19 13.52 10.80
CA SER A 888 30.91 13.79 10.14
C SER A 888 29.99 14.67 10.98
N LYS A 889 29.18 15.46 10.27
CA LYS A 889 28.15 16.35 10.82
C LYS A 889 26.80 15.90 10.28
N ALA A 890 25.77 15.97 11.10
CA ALA A 890 24.38 16.01 10.66
C ALA A 890 23.93 17.47 10.60
N PHE A 891 23.06 17.78 9.65
CA PHE A 891 22.50 19.11 9.42
C PHE A 891 20.97 19.04 9.43
N TYR A 892 20.33 20.15 9.80
CA TYR A 892 18.88 20.29 9.77
C TYR A 892 18.49 21.68 9.25
N GLY A 893 17.37 21.76 8.53
CA GLY A 893 16.85 23.00 7.94
C GLY A 893 15.72 22.77 6.93
N PRO A 894 15.30 23.80 6.18
CA PRO A 894 14.33 23.66 5.10
C PRO A 894 14.90 22.93 3.88
N ILE A 895 14.07 22.06 3.31
CA ILE A 895 14.35 21.24 2.13
C ILE A 895 13.33 21.58 1.05
N LYS A 896 13.83 21.83 -0.16
CA LYS A 896 13.04 22.10 -1.36
C LYS A 896 12.86 20.81 -2.12
N ILE A 897 11.61 20.35 -2.19
CA ILE A 897 11.18 19.19 -2.96
C ILE A 897 10.63 19.73 -4.27
N LYS A 898 11.33 19.50 -5.38
CA LYS A 898 10.92 19.97 -6.71
C LYS A 898 10.54 18.78 -7.57
N GLN A 899 9.25 18.63 -7.86
CA GLN A 899 8.73 17.56 -8.71
C GLN A 899 8.43 18.11 -10.10
N VAL A 900 8.90 17.42 -11.14
CA VAL A 900 8.73 17.85 -12.53
C VAL A 900 8.21 16.70 -13.35
N VAL A 901 7.01 16.87 -13.94
CA VAL A 901 6.38 15.89 -14.83
C VAL A 901 6.52 16.39 -16.26
N TYR A 902 7.43 15.80 -17.02
CA TYR A 902 7.88 16.32 -18.32
C TYR A 902 7.30 15.53 -19.51
N GLY A 903 6.26 14.72 -19.25
CA GLY A 903 5.56 13.92 -20.23
C GLY A 903 4.98 12.63 -19.68
N PHE A 904 4.55 11.75 -20.59
CA PHE A 904 4.08 10.40 -20.28
C PHE A 904 4.45 9.42 -21.40
N PHE A 905 4.48 8.13 -21.08
CA PHE A 905 4.49 7.05 -22.06
C PHE A 905 3.06 6.59 -22.34
N LYS A 906 2.76 6.30 -23.61
CA LYS A 906 1.60 5.47 -23.98
C LYS A 906 2.05 4.02 -23.92
N ILE A 907 1.38 3.21 -23.10
CA ILE A 907 1.72 1.80 -22.89
C ILE A 907 0.55 0.88 -23.27
N ASP A 908 0.84 -0.11 -24.10
CA ASP A 908 -0.04 -1.22 -24.47
C ASP A 908 -0.37 -2.12 -23.27
N LYS A 909 -1.45 -2.92 -23.36
CA LYS A 909 -1.80 -4.00 -22.41
C LYS A 909 -0.63 -4.90 -22.05
N ARG A 910 0.26 -5.22 -23.01
CA ARG A 910 1.52 -5.98 -22.78
C ARG A 910 2.63 -5.16 -22.09
N ARG A 911 2.33 -3.98 -21.52
CA ARG A 911 3.25 -2.98 -20.95
C ARG A 911 4.36 -2.51 -21.93
N ARG A 912 4.13 -2.63 -23.24
CA ARG A 912 5.04 -2.15 -24.30
C ARG A 912 4.86 -0.65 -24.51
N ILE A 913 5.95 0.12 -24.52
CA ILE A 913 5.90 1.56 -24.82
C ILE A 913 5.62 1.74 -26.32
N LEU A 914 4.48 2.36 -26.63
CA LEU A 914 4.05 2.70 -28.00
C LEU A 914 4.59 4.07 -28.42
N ASP A 915 4.54 5.04 -27.51
CA ASP A 915 4.84 6.46 -27.77
C ASP A 915 5.32 7.14 -26.47
N ALA A 916 6.04 8.26 -26.61
CA ALA A 916 6.67 9.00 -25.53
C ALA A 916 6.39 10.51 -25.64
N VAL A 917 5.16 10.89 -25.29
CA VAL A 917 4.68 12.28 -25.29
C VAL A 917 5.48 13.12 -24.31
N GLN A 918 5.76 14.38 -24.68
CA GLN A 918 6.28 15.42 -23.79
C GLN A 918 5.14 16.37 -23.42
N VAL A 919 5.12 16.81 -22.16
CA VAL A 919 4.14 17.76 -21.62
C VAL A 919 4.92 18.83 -20.86
N ASP A 920 4.54 20.09 -21.03
CA ASP A 920 5.18 21.24 -20.37
C ASP A 920 4.37 21.65 -19.13
N ASN A 921 4.47 20.84 -18.08
CA ASN A 921 3.87 21.16 -16.77
C ASN A 921 4.86 21.99 -15.93
N PRO A 922 4.39 23.04 -15.21
CA PRO A 922 5.24 23.80 -14.31
C PRO A 922 5.80 22.88 -13.19
N PRO A 923 7.01 23.16 -12.68
CA PRO A 923 7.59 22.39 -11.60
C PRO A 923 6.82 22.62 -10.29
N ILE A 924 6.28 21.56 -9.70
CA ILE A 924 5.69 21.62 -8.36
C ILE A 924 6.83 21.78 -7.37
N ILE A 925 6.84 22.88 -6.62
CA ILE A 925 7.84 23.18 -5.60
C ILE A 925 7.17 23.16 -4.24
N LEU A 926 7.52 22.18 -3.42
CA LEU A 926 7.12 22.08 -2.02
C LEU A 926 8.32 22.41 -1.15
N PHE A 927 8.08 23.13 -0.06
CA PHE A 927 9.07 23.33 1.00
C PHE A 927 8.62 22.55 2.23
N SER A 928 9.55 21.82 2.85
CA SER A 928 9.35 21.10 4.12
C SER A 928 10.60 21.25 5.00
N LYS A 929 10.57 20.74 6.22
CA LYS A 929 11.76 20.58 7.07
C LYS A 929 12.35 19.17 6.93
N GLY A 930 13.63 19.06 7.23
CA GLY A 930 14.31 17.77 7.28
C GLY A 930 15.75 17.85 7.76
N MET A 931 16.38 16.68 7.81
CA MET A 931 17.79 16.52 8.15
C MET A 931 18.55 15.82 7.02
N TRP A 932 19.85 16.10 6.93
CA TRP A 932 20.74 15.44 5.97
C TRP A 932 22.14 15.19 6.53
N LEU A 933 22.80 14.21 5.93
CA LEU A 933 24.16 13.81 6.25
C LEU A 933 24.97 13.67 4.95
N ASP A 934 26.10 14.37 4.89
CA ASP A 934 27.04 14.26 3.76
C ASP A 934 27.88 12.99 3.89
N VAL A 935 27.97 12.21 2.81
CA VAL A 935 28.75 10.97 2.75
C VAL A 935 30.24 11.32 2.72
N PRO A 936 31.07 10.81 3.66
CA PRO A 936 32.50 11.09 3.66
C PRO A 936 33.20 10.58 2.40
N ASN A 937 34.19 11.33 1.90
CA ASN A 937 34.96 10.92 0.73
C ASN A 937 35.64 9.56 0.92
N SER A 938 36.11 9.23 2.13
CA SER A 938 36.66 7.90 2.44
C SER A 938 35.65 6.75 2.22
N ALA A 939 34.35 6.99 2.38
CA ALA A 939 33.33 6.01 2.01
C ALA A 939 33.22 5.86 0.49
N MET A 940 33.20 6.97 -0.26
CA MET A 940 33.15 6.94 -1.72
C MET A 940 34.37 6.26 -2.34
N ASP A 941 35.57 6.50 -1.80
CA ASP A 941 36.81 5.87 -2.25
C ASP A 941 36.80 4.35 -2.01
N ILE A 942 36.33 3.90 -0.83
CA ILE A 942 36.17 2.46 -0.54
C ILE A 942 35.17 1.81 -1.52
N LEU A 943 34.03 2.45 -1.77
CA LEU A 943 33.02 1.93 -2.72
C LEU A 943 33.57 1.85 -4.15
N LYS A 944 34.28 2.88 -4.62
CA LYS A 944 34.94 2.89 -5.94
C LYS A 944 36.01 1.81 -6.04
N SER A 945 36.79 1.57 -4.97
CA SER A 945 37.82 0.52 -4.95
C SER A 945 37.29 -0.90 -5.17
N ARG A 946 36.05 -1.19 -4.74
CA ARG A 946 35.37 -2.49 -4.90
C ARG A 946 34.31 -2.51 -6.01
N ARG A 947 34.21 -1.44 -6.82
CA ARG A 947 33.21 -1.26 -7.89
C ARG A 947 31.75 -1.34 -7.37
N LEU A 948 31.50 -0.98 -6.11
CA LEU A 948 30.15 -0.96 -5.55
C LEU A 948 29.39 0.29 -5.98
N ASN A 949 28.15 0.13 -6.46
CA ASN A 949 27.30 1.25 -6.88
C ASN A 949 26.98 2.17 -5.69
N ILE A 950 27.43 3.43 -5.78
CA ILE A 950 27.32 4.41 -4.70
C ILE A 950 25.86 4.80 -4.45
N ALA A 951 25.06 5.01 -5.49
CA ALA A 951 23.64 5.35 -5.35
C ALA A 951 22.85 4.22 -4.64
N ALA A 952 23.16 2.95 -4.93
CA ALA A 952 22.59 1.79 -4.26
C ALA A 952 23.06 1.63 -2.80
N GLY A 953 24.28 2.07 -2.49
CA GLY A 953 24.79 2.16 -1.11
C GLY A 953 24.07 3.25 -0.31
N ILE A 954 23.94 4.46 -0.87
CA ILE A 954 23.24 5.59 -0.23
C ILE A 954 21.78 5.24 0.02
N HIS A 955 21.06 4.77 -0.99
CA HIS A 955 19.64 4.39 -0.89
C HIS A 955 19.39 3.31 0.17
N ALA A 956 20.28 2.32 0.26
CA ALA A 956 20.20 1.28 1.29
C ALA A 956 20.58 1.78 2.70
N ALA A 957 21.44 2.81 2.82
CA ALA A 957 21.71 3.49 4.08
C ALA A 957 20.55 4.40 4.51
N GLU A 958 19.93 5.11 3.56
CA GLU A 958 18.72 5.92 3.76
C GLU A 958 17.60 5.03 4.33
N HIS A 959 17.26 3.92 3.67
CA HIS A 959 16.27 2.97 4.19
C HIS A 959 16.66 2.35 5.55
N ALA A 960 17.92 1.96 5.76
CA ALA A 960 18.36 1.36 7.03
C ALA A 960 18.18 2.29 8.24
N VAL A 961 18.29 3.61 8.06
CA VAL A 961 17.99 4.62 9.09
C VAL A 961 16.48 4.90 9.17
N LEU A 962 15.79 5.02 8.03
CA LEU A 962 14.34 5.26 7.96
C LEU A 962 13.55 4.16 8.70
N CYS A 963 13.91 2.90 8.50
CA CYS A 963 13.30 1.73 9.17
C CYS A 963 13.59 1.64 10.68
N LEU A 964 14.26 2.63 11.29
CA LEU A 964 14.51 2.75 12.72
C LEU A 964 13.91 4.03 13.34
N MET A 965 13.46 5.00 12.54
CA MET A 965 12.84 6.23 13.05
C MET A 965 11.62 5.98 13.97
N PRO A 966 10.72 5.01 13.69
CA PRO A 966 9.59 4.72 14.58
C PRO A 966 9.97 4.27 16.00
N ASN A 967 11.22 3.87 16.25
CA ASN A 967 11.70 3.52 17.59
C ASN A 967 11.96 4.75 18.48
N PHE A 968 12.10 5.93 17.88
CA PHE A 968 12.47 7.19 18.55
C PHE A 968 11.41 8.28 18.37
N VAL A 969 10.65 8.26 17.28
CA VAL A 969 9.65 9.28 16.97
C VAL A 969 8.36 8.63 16.48
N ILE A 970 7.27 8.93 17.15
CA ILE A 970 5.94 8.36 16.88
C ILE A 970 5.47 8.81 15.50
N SER A 971 5.56 7.92 14.51
CA SER A 971 5.39 8.23 13.09
C SER A 971 4.74 7.07 12.33
N MET A 972 3.88 7.39 11.36
CA MET A 972 3.32 6.41 10.43
C MET A 972 4.32 6.12 9.29
N PRO A 973 4.27 4.93 8.67
CA PRO A 973 5.00 4.65 7.44
C PRO A 973 4.75 5.72 6.36
N GLY A 974 5.81 6.41 5.94
CA GLY A 974 5.75 7.46 4.93
C GLY A 974 5.39 8.87 5.42
N ASP A 975 5.34 9.11 6.76
CA ASP A 975 5.33 10.46 7.36
C ASP A 975 6.69 11.17 7.19
N VAL A 976 7.79 10.42 7.30
CA VAL A 976 9.12 10.83 6.85
C VAL A 976 9.43 10.08 5.56
N ARG A 977 10.14 10.73 4.63
CA ARG A 977 10.56 10.15 3.35
C ARG A 977 12.01 10.47 3.04
N THR A 978 12.52 9.79 2.02
CA THR A 978 13.88 9.90 1.49
C THR A 978 13.87 9.77 -0.04
N GLU A 979 14.99 10.02 -0.72
CA GLU A 979 15.03 10.11 -2.18
C GLU A 979 15.23 8.75 -2.86
N CYS A 980 14.15 8.02 -3.11
CA CYS A 980 14.22 6.73 -3.82
C CYS A 980 14.90 6.85 -5.20
N LYS A 981 15.94 6.04 -5.47
CA LYS A 981 16.70 6.08 -6.73
C LYS A 981 16.01 5.20 -7.79
N VAL A 982 15.98 5.65 -9.05
CA VAL A 982 15.19 5.01 -10.13
C VAL A 982 16.06 3.98 -10.88
N PRO A 983 15.71 2.68 -10.92
CA PRO A 983 16.57 1.62 -11.43
C PRO A 983 17.07 1.87 -12.86
N GLU A 984 16.16 2.32 -13.73
CA GLU A 984 16.47 2.64 -15.12
C GLU A 984 17.56 3.72 -15.27
N LYS A 985 17.70 4.65 -14.30
CA LYS A 985 18.69 5.72 -14.34
C LYS A 985 20.03 5.33 -13.73
N GLU A 986 20.03 4.43 -12.74
CA GLU A 986 21.26 4.00 -12.05
C GLU A 986 21.93 2.75 -12.68
N PHE A 987 21.24 2.06 -13.60
CA PHE A 987 21.75 0.86 -14.31
C PHE A 987 21.88 1.02 -15.84
N LEU A 988 21.59 2.19 -16.41
CA LEU A 988 21.79 2.45 -17.85
C LEU A 988 23.19 3.00 -18.16
N GLN A 989 23.81 2.49 -19.23
CA GLN A 989 25.08 2.97 -19.80
C GLN A 989 24.95 4.30 -20.56
N LYS A 990 24.30 5.33 -19.98
CA LYS A 990 24.25 6.69 -20.53
C LYS A 990 24.35 7.70 -19.39
N GLU A 991 25.18 8.73 -19.57
CA GLU A 991 25.30 9.82 -18.60
C GLU A 991 23.95 10.49 -18.34
N SER A 992 23.54 10.50 -17.07
CA SER A 992 22.44 11.34 -16.61
C SER A 992 22.90 12.79 -16.54
N THR A 993 22.20 13.69 -17.24
CA THR A 993 22.39 15.15 -17.07
C THR A 993 22.02 15.63 -15.68
N ARG A 994 21.20 14.85 -14.95
CA ARG A 994 20.88 15.04 -13.53
C ARG A 994 21.88 14.26 -12.68
N LYS A 995 22.83 14.97 -12.07
CA LYS A 995 23.72 14.48 -11.00
C LYS A 995 23.19 14.94 -9.63
N ARG A 996 23.47 14.18 -8.56
CA ARG A 996 22.95 14.42 -7.20
C ARG A 996 24.09 14.45 -6.18
N PRO A 997 24.03 15.27 -5.11
CA PRO A 997 25.05 15.25 -4.06
C PRO A 997 25.08 13.91 -3.32
N ALA A 998 26.27 13.50 -2.88
CA ALA A 998 26.52 12.31 -2.05
C ALA A 998 26.01 12.53 -0.63
N ARG A 999 24.69 12.46 -0.45
CA ARG A 999 23.97 12.88 0.75
C ARG A 999 22.84 11.92 1.05
N LEU A 1000 22.68 11.57 2.33
CA LEU A 1000 21.48 10.91 2.85
C LEU A 1000 20.52 12.03 3.25
N THR A 1001 19.31 12.05 2.68
CA THR A 1001 18.34 13.12 2.95
C THR A 1001 17.03 12.56 3.50
N PHE A 1002 16.58 13.09 4.63
CA PHE A 1002 15.34 12.71 5.31
C PHE A 1002 14.47 13.94 5.51
N TYR A 1003 13.23 13.90 5.07
CA TYR A 1003 12.33 15.05 5.10
C TYR A 1003 10.94 14.67 5.58
N ASP A 1004 10.29 15.60 6.28
CA ASP A 1004 8.89 15.43 6.67
C ASP A 1004 8.03 15.50 5.41
N ALA A 1005 7.28 14.44 5.13
CA ALA A 1005 6.40 14.35 3.97
C ALA A 1005 5.04 15.03 4.19
N LYS A 1006 4.77 15.50 5.41
CA LYS A 1006 3.57 16.20 5.88
C LYS A 1006 3.96 17.43 6.69
N GLY A 1007 3.07 18.42 6.81
CA GLY A 1007 3.27 19.62 7.64
C GLY A 1007 3.75 20.88 6.92
N GLY A 1008 3.92 20.83 5.58
CA GLY A 1008 4.28 21.99 4.77
C GLY A 1008 5.58 22.67 5.20
N ALA A 1009 5.67 24.00 5.01
CA ALA A 1009 6.91 24.77 5.24
C ALA A 1009 7.47 24.71 6.68
N SER A 1010 6.65 24.34 7.66
CA SER A 1010 7.06 24.16 9.06
C SER A 1010 7.57 22.75 9.38
N GLY A 1011 7.31 21.78 8.50
CA GLY A 1011 7.44 20.35 8.80
C GLY A 1011 6.38 19.85 9.78
N SER A 1012 6.46 18.57 10.10
CA SER A 1012 5.68 17.91 11.16
C SER A 1012 6.44 17.82 12.49
N GLY A 1013 7.75 18.11 12.49
CA GLY A 1013 8.64 18.02 13.65
C GLY A 1013 9.29 16.64 13.83
N ILE A 1014 8.92 15.66 13.00
CA ILE A 1014 9.39 14.27 13.13
C ILE A 1014 10.88 14.16 12.79
N SER A 1015 11.31 14.79 11.69
CA SER A 1015 12.73 14.93 11.33
C SER A 1015 13.54 15.74 12.36
N THR A 1016 12.92 16.68 13.07
CA THR A 1016 13.58 17.43 14.16
C THR A 1016 13.95 16.49 15.32
N LYS A 1017 13.03 15.59 15.71
CA LYS A 1017 13.32 14.55 16.70
C LYS A 1017 14.28 13.47 16.18
N ALA A 1018 14.20 13.10 14.90
CA ALA A 1018 15.19 12.19 14.32
C ALA A 1018 16.62 12.80 14.33
N PHE A 1019 16.74 14.12 14.18
CA PHE A 1019 18.00 14.86 14.28
C PHE A 1019 18.54 14.94 15.73
N GLU A 1020 17.67 15.00 16.75
CA GLU A 1020 18.05 14.91 18.17
C GLU A 1020 18.68 13.54 18.54
N PHE A 1021 18.37 12.47 17.83
CA PHE A 1021 18.83 11.09 18.13
C PHE A 1021 19.64 10.42 17.00
N ILE A 1022 20.14 11.21 16.03
CA ILE A 1022 20.81 10.70 14.81
C ILE A 1022 22.06 9.86 15.10
N ASP A 1023 22.79 10.15 16.18
CA ASP A 1023 23.94 9.38 16.64
C ASP A 1023 23.56 7.95 17.06
N THR A 1024 22.42 7.81 17.73
CA THR A 1024 21.88 6.55 18.23
C THR A 1024 21.21 5.76 17.10
N LEU A 1025 20.48 6.45 16.21
CA LEU A 1025 19.93 5.87 14.97
C LEU A 1025 21.01 5.25 14.10
N LEU A 1026 22.12 5.96 13.84
CA LEU A 1026 23.25 5.44 13.05
C LEU A 1026 23.91 4.22 13.72
N GLN A 1027 24.05 4.23 15.05
CA GLN A 1027 24.59 3.08 15.78
C GLN A 1027 23.68 1.85 15.69
N GLN A 1028 22.36 2.02 15.82
CA GLN A 1028 21.40 0.93 15.65
C GLN A 1028 21.37 0.42 14.20
N ALA A 1029 21.42 1.31 13.20
CA ALA A 1029 21.50 0.92 11.78
C ALA A 1029 22.76 0.09 11.49
N CYS A 1030 23.92 0.53 12.01
CA CYS A 1030 25.17 -0.21 11.92
C CYS A 1030 25.07 -1.61 12.55
N GLN A 1031 24.45 -1.72 13.73
CA GLN A 1031 24.24 -3.01 14.40
C GLN A 1031 23.31 -3.92 13.59
N ARG A 1032 22.16 -3.40 13.13
CA ARG A 1032 21.13 -4.13 12.37
C ARG A 1032 21.63 -4.65 11.01
N LEU A 1033 22.48 -3.87 10.33
CA LEU A 1033 23.15 -4.31 9.10
C LEU A 1033 24.18 -5.42 9.36
N THR A 1034 24.91 -5.35 10.49
CA THR A 1034 25.97 -6.30 10.86
C THR A 1034 25.41 -7.62 11.42
N SER A 1035 24.30 -7.58 12.16
CA SER A 1035 23.69 -8.77 12.78
C SER A 1035 22.91 -9.63 11.78
N CYS A 1036 22.27 -8.99 10.79
CA CYS A 1036 21.49 -9.69 9.77
C CYS A 1036 22.39 -10.52 8.83
N HIS A 1037 21.98 -11.75 8.50
CA HIS A 1037 22.77 -12.68 7.68
C HIS A 1037 22.49 -12.63 6.16
N CYS A 1038 21.59 -11.77 5.68
CA CYS A 1038 21.32 -11.63 4.24
C CYS A 1038 22.51 -11.02 3.47
N LEU A 1039 22.62 -11.31 2.17
CA LEU A 1039 23.72 -10.83 1.31
C LEU A 1039 23.44 -9.47 0.67
N GLN A 1040 22.33 -9.34 -0.07
CA GLN A 1040 22.01 -8.12 -0.84
C GLN A 1040 21.26 -7.07 0.00
N GLY A 1041 20.28 -7.52 0.80
CA GLY A 1041 19.40 -6.69 1.63
C GLY A 1041 18.08 -7.41 1.93
N CYS A 1042 17.43 -7.07 3.04
CA CYS A 1042 16.09 -7.54 3.40
C CYS A 1042 15.40 -6.54 4.33
N ASN A 1043 14.10 -6.71 4.58
CA ASN A 1043 13.29 -5.84 5.44
C ASN A 1043 13.81 -5.78 6.89
N GLU A 1044 14.41 -6.87 7.36
CA GLU A 1044 15.09 -6.91 8.66
C GLU A 1044 16.36 -6.04 8.74
N CYS A 1045 16.88 -5.48 7.64
CA CYS A 1045 18.11 -4.66 7.69
C CYS A 1045 18.14 -3.35 6.88
N CYS A 1046 17.63 -3.33 5.64
CA CYS A 1046 17.75 -2.16 4.76
C CYS A 1046 16.69 -2.02 3.66
N ASN A 1047 15.78 -2.98 3.47
CA ASN A 1047 14.72 -2.82 2.48
C ASN A 1047 13.53 -2.11 3.15
N ASP A 1048 12.94 -1.13 2.46
CA ASP A 1048 11.75 -0.41 2.91
C ASP A 1048 10.52 -0.83 2.09
N ASP A 1049 9.42 -1.10 2.78
CA ASP A 1049 8.13 -1.49 2.18
C ASP A 1049 7.45 -0.31 1.46
N ALA A 1050 7.80 0.93 1.81
CA ALA A 1050 7.33 2.13 1.10
C ALA A 1050 8.21 2.52 -0.11
N CYS A 1051 9.28 1.76 -0.42
CA CYS A 1051 10.16 2.06 -1.55
C CYS A 1051 9.41 2.02 -2.89
N LYS A 1052 9.24 3.20 -3.52
CA LYS A 1052 8.57 3.38 -4.83
C LYS A 1052 9.14 2.50 -5.96
N GLN A 1053 10.35 1.99 -5.80
CA GLN A 1053 11.12 1.25 -6.81
C GLN A 1053 11.40 -0.20 -6.38
N ALA A 1054 10.55 -0.76 -5.49
CA ALA A 1054 10.54 -2.16 -5.07
C ALA A 1054 11.91 -2.69 -4.57
N ASN A 1055 12.73 -1.82 -3.95
CA ASN A 1055 14.08 -2.15 -3.45
C ASN A 1055 15.03 -2.73 -4.52
N GLN A 1056 14.90 -2.31 -5.80
CA GLN A 1056 15.78 -2.79 -6.88
C GLN A 1056 17.19 -2.18 -6.87
N VAL A 1057 17.36 -0.94 -6.38
CA VAL A 1057 18.67 -0.23 -6.34
C VAL A 1057 19.25 -0.28 -4.94
N MET A 1058 19.74 -1.45 -4.50
CA MET A 1058 20.14 -1.67 -3.10
C MET A 1058 21.50 -2.35 -2.99
N SER A 1059 22.31 -1.89 -2.02
CA SER A 1059 23.55 -2.56 -1.63
C SER A 1059 23.76 -2.50 -0.12
N LYS A 1060 23.46 -3.60 0.59
CA LYS A 1060 23.74 -3.74 2.02
C LYS A 1060 25.22 -3.52 2.34
N ALA A 1061 26.14 -4.05 1.53
CA ALA A 1061 27.57 -3.83 1.68
C ALA A 1061 27.92 -2.34 1.54
N GLY A 1062 27.32 -1.65 0.57
CA GLY A 1062 27.50 -0.21 0.39
C GLY A 1062 26.97 0.62 1.56
N ALA A 1063 25.77 0.29 2.06
CA ALA A 1063 25.18 0.95 3.22
C ALA A 1063 26.03 0.77 4.50
N MET A 1064 26.59 -0.43 4.70
CA MET A 1064 27.45 -0.72 5.84
C MET A 1064 28.73 0.13 5.82
N VAL A 1065 29.38 0.28 4.66
CA VAL A 1065 30.54 1.17 4.49
C VAL A 1065 30.18 2.62 4.83
N ILE A 1066 29.09 3.14 4.24
CA ILE A 1066 28.65 4.52 4.44
C ILE A 1066 28.35 4.82 5.91
N ILE A 1067 27.58 3.95 6.58
CA ILE A 1067 27.20 4.14 7.99
C ILE A 1067 28.41 3.96 8.93
N MET A 1068 29.34 3.04 8.64
CA MET A 1068 30.58 2.92 9.42
C MET A 1068 31.47 4.15 9.27
N CYS A 1069 31.62 4.71 8.06
CA CYS A 1069 32.36 5.96 7.84
C CYS A 1069 31.69 7.15 8.53
N LEU A 1070 30.35 7.29 8.46
CA LEU A 1070 29.60 8.33 9.19
C LEU A 1070 29.84 8.25 10.72
N LEU A 1071 29.97 7.04 11.26
CA LEU A 1071 30.30 6.78 12.67
C LEU A 1071 31.82 6.87 13.00
N GLY A 1072 32.68 7.29 12.07
CA GLY A 1072 34.14 7.36 12.28
C GLY A 1072 34.84 5.99 12.40
N LYS A 1073 34.15 4.90 12.06
CA LYS A 1073 34.63 3.50 12.16
C LYS A 1073 35.27 2.99 10.87
N GLU A 1074 35.70 3.86 9.97
CA GLU A 1074 36.33 3.50 8.68
C GLU A 1074 37.49 2.49 8.84
N LYS A 1075 38.28 2.58 9.91
CA LYS A 1075 39.39 1.66 10.23
C LYS A 1075 38.96 0.27 10.73
N GLN A 1076 37.66 0.03 10.89
CA GLN A 1076 37.07 -1.27 11.25
C GLN A 1076 36.48 -1.99 10.03
N ILE A 1077 36.46 -1.35 8.86
CA ILE A 1077 36.00 -1.94 7.61
C ILE A 1077 37.10 -2.85 7.06
N ASP A 1078 36.88 -4.15 7.09
CA ASP A 1078 37.70 -5.11 6.35
C ASP A 1078 37.36 -5.01 4.86
N ILE A 1079 38.14 -4.20 4.13
CA ILE A 1079 37.93 -3.93 2.70
C ILE A 1079 38.11 -5.22 1.88
N ASP A 1080 38.93 -6.20 2.31
CA ASP A 1080 39.14 -7.49 1.64
C ASP A 1080 38.00 -8.50 1.87
N SER A 1081 37.16 -8.30 2.90
CA SER A 1081 35.92 -9.05 3.08
C SER A 1081 34.74 -8.58 2.22
N LEU A 1082 34.81 -7.36 1.66
CA LEU A 1082 33.70 -6.77 0.90
C LEU A 1082 33.50 -7.48 -0.45
N PRO A 1083 32.25 -7.72 -0.88
CA PRO A 1083 31.97 -8.25 -2.20
C PRO A 1083 32.38 -7.25 -3.29
N TRP A 1084 32.83 -7.77 -4.43
CA TRP A 1084 33.01 -6.99 -5.65
C TRP A 1084 31.67 -6.69 -6.33
N GLY A 1085 31.57 -5.53 -6.99
CA GLY A 1085 30.49 -5.23 -7.92
C GLY A 1085 30.52 -6.10 -9.20
N GLU A 1086 29.46 -6.05 -9.99
CA GLU A 1086 29.30 -6.84 -11.21
C GLU A 1086 30.32 -6.46 -12.29
N GLU A 1087 30.95 -7.44 -12.92
CA GLU A 1087 32.10 -7.23 -13.81
C GLU A 1087 31.72 -6.60 -15.17
N ASP A 1088 30.51 -6.88 -15.68
CA ASP A 1088 29.97 -6.35 -16.94
C ASP A 1088 29.51 -4.87 -16.83
N VAL A 1089 29.54 -4.28 -15.63
CA VAL A 1089 29.23 -2.86 -15.41
C VAL A 1089 30.54 -2.05 -15.42
N GLU A 1090 30.97 -1.66 -16.62
CA GLU A 1090 31.88 -0.51 -16.76
C GLU A 1090 31.33 0.66 -15.92
N GLN A 1091 32.22 1.30 -15.13
CA GLN A 1091 31.87 2.23 -14.04
C GLN A 1091 30.60 3.05 -14.35
N GLY A 1092 29.47 2.63 -13.74
CA GLY A 1092 28.17 3.22 -14.00
C GLY A 1092 28.23 4.73 -13.79
N PHE A 1093 28.06 5.48 -14.89
CA PHE A 1093 28.39 6.90 -15.01
C PHE A 1093 27.93 7.69 -13.77
N ASP A 1094 28.87 8.31 -13.03
CA ASP A 1094 28.64 8.94 -11.72
C ASP A 1094 27.39 9.86 -11.72
N THR A 1095 26.25 9.28 -11.32
CA THR A 1095 24.98 9.96 -11.03
C THR A 1095 25.04 10.70 -9.69
N VAL A 1096 26.03 10.33 -8.87
CA VAL A 1096 26.37 10.94 -7.58
C VAL A 1096 27.64 11.79 -7.75
N VAL A 1097 27.63 12.99 -7.20
CA VAL A 1097 28.78 13.90 -7.09
C VAL A 1097 29.05 14.22 -5.63
N GLU A 1098 30.25 14.71 -5.32
CA GLU A 1098 30.60 15.17 -3.97
C GLU A 1098 29.59 16.20 -3.45
N ALA A 1099 29.22 16.10 -2.16
CA ALA A 1099 28.19 16.94 -1.58
C ALA A 1099 28.77 18.32 -1.19
N VAL A 1100 28.41 19.35 -1.96
CA VAL A 1100 28.76 20.74 -1.62
C VAL A 1100 28.01 21.17 -0.35
N GLY A 1101 28.70 21.93 0.51
CA GLY A 1101 28.14 22.49 1.73
C GLY A 1101 26.94 23.39 1.46
N VAL A 1102 25.86 23.17 2.20
CA VAL A 1102 24.64 23.99 2.14
C VAL A 1102 24.91 25.33 2.85
N ARG A 1103 24.39 26.44 2.32
CA ARG A 1103 24.60 27.76 2.95
C ARG A 1103 24.11 27.76 4.40
N MET A 1104 24.78 28.53 5.26
CA MET A 1104 24.18 28.95 6.53
C MET A 1104 23.15 30.04 6.24
N ALA A 1105 22.06 30.10 7.00
CA ALA A 1105 21.10 31.21 6.88
C ALA A 1105 21.79 32.55 7.21
N GLU A 1106 21.56 33.58 6.39
CA GLU A 1106 22.27 34.86 6.52
C GLU A 1106 21.76 35.70 7.70
N GLY A 1107 22.59 35.84 8.73
CA GLY A 1107 22.47 36.87 9.77
C GLY A 1107 23.76 37.71 9.81
N LYS A 1108 23.63 39.03 9.83
CA LYS A 1108 24.78 39.95 9.89
C LYS A 1108 25.10 40.34 11.35
N VAL A 1109 26.34 40.83 11.53
CA VAL A 1109 26.81 41.86 12.50
C VAL A 1109 27.98 41.40 13.40
N ARG A 1110 28.71 42.42 13.84
CA ARG A 1110 30.08 42.52 14.37
C ARG A 1110 30.40 41.74 15.67
N ASP A 1111 31.57 41.10 15.62
CA ASP A 1111 32.71 41.26 16.56
C ASP A 1111 32.62 40.72 18.01
N GLY A 1112 33.79 40.37 18.55
CA GLY A 1112 34.05 40.00 19.95
C GLY A 1112 34.10 38.49 20.24
N GLY A 1113 35.31 37.91 20.28
CA GLY A 1113 35.59 36.61 20.92
C GLY A 1113 36.12 35.53 19.98
N THR A 1114 37.41 35.20 20.10
CA THR A 1114 38.14 34.26 19.23
C THR A 1114 38.08 32.81 19.71
N LEU A 1115 37.97 31.86 18.78
CA LEU A 1115 38.32 30.45 19.00
C LEU A 1115 39.73 30.16 18.40
N PRO A 1116 40.58 29.34 19.04
CA PRO A 1116 41.93 29.10 18.57
C PRO A 1116 42.05 27.93 17.57
N GLY A 1117 42.78 28.14 16.49
CA GLY A 1117 43.54 27.11 15.78
C GLY A 1117 42.81 26.27 14.72
N GLU A 1118 42.62 26.80 13.53
CA GLU A 1118 43.45 26.51 12.34
C GLU A 1118 43.19 27.61 11.28
N GLU A 1119 44.16 27.90 10.42
CA GLU A 1119 44.15 29.07 9.52
C GLU A 1119 43.54 28.76 8.15
N ASP A 1120 43.20 29.82 7.39
CA ASP A 1120 42.63 29.80 6.02
C ASP A 1120 41.20 29.22 5.83
N ASP A 1121 40.19 29.91 6.39
CA ASP A 1121 39.03 30.35 5.56
C ASP A 1121 38.20 31.48 6.23
N GLU A 1122 37.87 32.54 5.50
CA GLU A 1122 37.22 33.75 6.06
C GLU A 1122 35.69 33.66 6.15
N LYS A 1123 35.16 33.30 7.35
CA LYS A 1123 33.99 33.91 8.06
C LYS A 1123 33.46 33.00 9.17
N MET A 1124 33.68 33.35 10.43
CA MET A 1124 33.09 32.66 11.59
C MET A 1124 31.78 33.34 12.03
N VAL A 1125 30.80 32.54 12.49
CA VAL A 1125 29.48 32.98 12.98
C VAL A 1125 29.30 32.48 14.42
N ARG A 1126 28.72 33.29 15.31
CA ARG A 1126 28.32 32.84 16.66
C ARG A 1126 27.14 31.89 16.58
N ALA A 1127 27.22 30.78 17.31
CA ALA A 1127 26.09 29.92 17.63
C ALA A 1127 26.25 29.42 19.07
N LYS A 1128 25.13 29.17 19.76
CA LYS A 1128 25.12 28.71 21.14
C LYS A 1128 25.25 27.19 21.16
N LEU A 1129 26.23 26.67 21.90
CA LEU A 1129 26.35 25.24 22.14
C LEU A 1129 25.40 24.84 23.27
N VAL A 1130 24.36 24.08 22.94
CA VAL A 1130 23.41 23.50 23.92
C VAL A 1130 23.37 21.99 23.67
N ASP A 1131 23.73 21.20 24.68
CA ASP A 1131 23.75 19.72 24.64
C ASP A 1131 24.45 19.10 23.40
N GLY A 1132 25.50 19.76 22.92
CA GLY A 1132 26.29 19.32 21.76
C GLY A 1132 25.75 19.77 20.39
N VAL A 1133 24.59 20.42 20.35
CA VAL A 1133 24.00 21.03 19.16
C VAL A 1133 24.41 22.51 19.09
N TRP A 1134 24.74 23.00 17.91
CA TRP A 1134 24.95 24.43 17.66
C TRP A 1134 23.63 25.04 17.19
N ILE A 1135 23.08 25.96 17.97
CA ILE A 1135 21.78 26.61 17.76
C ILE A 1135 22.01 28.11 17.53
N LYS A 1136 21.29 28.70 16.58
CA LYS A 1136 21.24 30.16 16.36
C LYS A 1136 20.64 30.86 17.60
N GLU A 1137 21.20 31.99 18.01
CA GLU A 1137 20.50 32.90 18.93
C GLU A 1137 19.56 33.80 18.12
N GLU A 1138 18.28 33.82 18.49
CA GLU A 1138 17.27 34.69 17.89
C GLU A 1138 17.19 35.97 18.74
N GLU A 1139 17.67 37.09 18.19
CA GLU A 1139 17.27 38.44 18.63
C GLU A 1139 16.09 38.93 17.75
N GLU A 1140 15.32 39.88 18.27
CA GLU A 1140 14.00 40.28 17.76
C GLU A 1140 14.05 41.16 16.49
N GLU A 1141 14.39 40.60 15.32
CA GLU A 1141 14.18 41.25 14.02
C GLU A 1141 13.30 40.43 13.06
N GLU A 1142 12.57 41.12 12.18
CA GLU A 1142 11.44 40.57 11.40
C GLU A 1142 11.80 39.36 10.52
N ASP A 1143 10.96 38.32 10.56
CA ASP A 1143 11.06 37.15 9.68
C ASP A 1143 10.87 37.54 8.20
N HIS A 1144 11.99 37.78 7.53
CA HIS A 1144 12.02 38.18 6.13
C HIS A 1144 11.51 37.09 5.16
N PHE A 1145 11.33 35.85 5.62
CA PHE A 1145 10.72 34.77 4.84
C PHE A 1145 9.20 34.98 4.67
N SER A 1146 8.53 35.59 5.67
CA SER A 1146 7.08 35.85 5.64
C SER A 1146 6.66 36.81 4.51
N ARG A 1147 7.54 37.72 4.04
CA ARG A 1147 7.25 38.57 2.86
C ARG A 1147 7.08 37.78 1.55
N SER A 1148 7.75 36.64 1.41
CA SER A 1148 7.67 35.78 0.21
C SER A 1148 6.27 35.19 0.00
N ILE A 1149 5.50 34.99 1.08
CA ILE A 1149 4.14 34.43 1.04
C ILE A 1149 3.13 35.49 0.57
N HIS A 1150 3.35 36.77 0.89
CA HIS A 1150 2.45 37.85 0.48
C HIS A 1150 2.57 38.26 -0.99
N MET A 1151 3.75 38.16 -1.61
CA MET A 1151 3.96 38.58 -3.01
C MET A 1151 3.13 37.79 -4.05
N TYR A 1152 2.57 36.63 -3.70
CA TYR A 1152 1.69 35.85 -4.58
C TYR A 1152 0.18 36.02 -4.31
N ARG A 1153 -0.22 36.90 -3.37
CA ARG A 1153 -1.63 37.26 -3.13
C ARG A 1153 -1.94 38.73 -3.49
N GLY A 1154 -1.52 39.12 -4.68
CA GLY A 1154 -2.26 40.11 -5.50
C GLY A 1154 -1.54 41.43 -5.78
N GLU A 1155 -0.92 41.52 -6.96
CA GLU A 1155 -0.85 42.78 -7.71
C GLU A 1155 -1.21 42.52 -9.19
N ARG A 1156 -2.07 43.36 -9.77
CA ARG A 1156 -2.60 43.19 -11.14
C ARG A 1156 -1.90 44.14 -12.11
N THR A 1157 -0.81 43.71 -12.73
CA THR A 1157 -0.08 44.52 -13.72
C THR A 1157 0.41 43.66 -14.89
N PHE A 1158 -0.45 43.51 -15.89
CA PHE A 1158 -0.05 42.97 -17.19
C PHE A 1158 0.87 43.98 -17.90
N ILE A 1159 2.10 43.59 -18.20
CA ILE A 1159 2.88 44.21 -19.28
C ILE A 1159 2.60 43.40 -20.55
N GLY A 1160 1.72 43.93 -21.39
CA GLY A 1160 1.41 43.32 -22.68
C GLY A 1160 2.53 43.56 -23.70
N VAL A 1161 2.84 42.56 -24.52
CA VAL A 1161 3.61 42.71 -25.76
C VAL A 1161 2.70 42.30 -26.92
N HIS A 1162 2.65 43.13 -27.96
CA HIS A 1162 1.78 42.94 -29.12
C HIS A 1162 2.35 41.94 -30.14
N ARG A 1163 1.46 41.08 -30.64
CA ARG A 1163 1.54 40.29 -31.90
C ARG A 1163 2.65 39.25 -32.01
#